data_AF-A0A367ZN72-F1
#
_entry.id   AF-A0A367ZN72-F1
#
_cell.length_a   1.000
_cell.length_b   1.000
_cell.length_c   1.000
_cell.angle_alpha   90.00
_cell.angle_beta   90.00
_cell.angle_gamma   90.00
#
_symmetry.space_group_name_H-M   'P 1'
#
loop_
_entity.id
_entity.type
_entity.pdbx_description
1 polymer ?
#
loop_
_entity_poly.entity_id
_entity_poly.type
_entity_poly.pdbx_seq_one_letter_code
_entity_poly.pdbx_strand_id
1 'polypeptide(L)'
;MALVADVNQRFVALRLEDRRLAWEQEARTIAAFLQRAHTLEAQVEDRGRKMIRRLEQAGRQDPEGRLPATLVAAAVQEAFPEVARPGHLRVWAFSGNPRSDTVETLSGPGLESRLRAVAAAVFRGLGTLAGGATLPAEALNRLRKQTTALFGPLAKPDLLAEVREQRLSEILFEGRFAYLWWSRLKRGRRVIGGLLVVFPGDLARRIRPREAALEQAWRRTRGRLRPFLVSMAPREGRHPVLLPPSCSRDRIARRQAGFLAHRPPEEKLPLNQVTVRAGAWWLPAFLSMDTSYHTVIVGAIPRVTGPLTGWPRSLALLGCGLLAWVLRRGGRQAVVESLRTSFLSMFLALSLLPLAAVGLYGAYQIEAAEVQQIRRIRQEAMEEAQRLDYSGDTILQELSLLTYRLAEHRQWRQALLSPASSHGLAALQKIEAACRARGLSIDDLALLAPLRPPLTLASNSVANKVLRRTKEVLAVVCARFHDFIHGASAIPPPPLGLTSGVKEALNVLQVLDQPVVARMFYAAHELGEISRTGQDEPIFSMVQTLARQGRLEAYLLLTARAETIFQRYLEQAVRRANIETAGLLSFGRFDSRTGLALSHRDHRGFWRSVAGRRLAALMVEAGELGAPRAIERDGTLFFALPMQRVSPFVLGGYRSLHQVSLTAFWQRAGLFGFLLLVSLVLAALARGAGTFLLAPLTEAAQVLTAVAHGDLEQRVICRRDDELGEMMRAFDRMISGLRERRDLGRFISGSLEQSISQGEPVGDRSRAVQAAVLVSDIRSFTTLSESHPPDEVVAMLNAHLETMAEKIRRHGGKIDRFVGDAIIALFTAPVPSEAVPQALAAAVAMMAGHAMRQDERRRRGQFLYDIGIGIDFGTVMEGTLAAGERAEYALFGPPRSEAERLEAASKAGRYTRIMVSEAVRQLAPAAMEFHAHPEHRAWELRDAARPAA
;
A
#
# COMPACT_ATOMS: atom_id res chain seq x y z
N MET A 1 3.41 -15.76 10.98
CA MET A 1 3.91 -16.03 9.62
C MET A 1 2.80 -16.37 8.62
N ALA A 2 1.93 -17.35 8.89
CA ALA A 2 0.82 -17.71 7.98
C ALA A 2 -0.12 -16.53 7.67
N LEU A 3 -0.54 -15.76 8.68
CA LEU A 3 -1.35 -14.55 8.50
C LEU A 3 -0.66 -13.50 7.61
N VAL A 4 0.64 -13.30 7.80
CA VAL A 4 1.46 -12.38 6.99
C VAL A 4 1.51 -12.84 5.54
N ALA A 5 1.61 -14.15 5.31
CA ALA A 5 1.59 -14.73 3.98
C ALA A 5 0.21 -14.59 3.30
N ASP A 6 -0.89 -14.85 4.01
CA ASP A 6 -2.26 -14.69 3.48
C ASP A 6 -2.56 -13.23 3.11
N VAL A 7 -2.29 -12.28 4.02
CA VAL A 7 -2.47 -10.85 3.75
C VAL A 7 -1.61 -10.39 2.56
N ASN A 8 -0.36 -10.85 2.47
CA ASN A 8 0.49 -10.53 1.33
C ASN A 8 -0.04 -11.13 0.01
N GLN A 9 -0.60 -12.35 0.02
CA GLN A 9 -1.20 -12.98 -1.15
C GLN A 9 -2.44 -12.23 -1.63
N ARG A 10 -3.37 -11.90 -0.72
CA ARG A 10 -4.59 -11.12 -1.05
C ARG A 10 -4.22 -9.75 -1.62
N PHE A 11 -3.21 -9.11 -1.04
CA PHE A 11 -2.71 -7.84 -1.52
C PHE A 11 -2.16 -7.91 -2.95
N VAL A 12 -1.28 -8.90 -3.18
CA VAL A 12 -0.68 -9.11 -4.50
C VAL A 12 -1.77 -9.41 -5.52
N ALA A 13 -2.79 -10.21 -5.17
CA ALA A 13 -3.93 -10.49 -6.02
C ALA A 13 -4.71 -9.21 -6.39
N LEU A 14 -5.02 -8.35 -5.43
CA LEU A 14 -5.76 -7.10 -5.64
C LEU A 14 -5.02 -6.14 -6.57
N ARG A 15 -3.72 -5.91 -6.35
CA ARG A 15 -2.91 -5.07 -7.24
C ARG A 15 -2.70 -5.71 -8.62
N LEU A 16 -2.55 -7.03 -8.71
CA LEU A 16 -2.44 -7.74 -9.98
C LEU A 16 -3.72 -7.59 -10.81
N GLU A 17 -4.88 -7.67 -10.19
CA GLU A 17 -6.16 -7.46 -10.86
C GLU A 17 -6.30 -6.02 -11.39
N ASP A 18 -5.85 -5.01 -10.63
CA ASP A 18 -5.90 -3.63 -11.07
C ASP A 18 -4.99 -3.40 -12.30
N ARG A 19 -3.79 -3.96 -12.24
CA ARG A 19 -2.85 -3.97 -13.37
C ARG A 19 -3.40 -4.73 -14.57
N ARG A 20 -4.13 -5.83 -14.34
CA ARG A 20 -4.79 -6.62 -15.41
C ARG A 20 -5.85 -5.77 -16.11
N LEU A 21 -6.70 -5.06 -15.37
CA LEU A 21 -7.75 -4.22 -15.93
C LEU A 21 -7.17 -3.05 -16.74
N ALA A 22 -6.15 -2.37 -16.21
CA ALA A 22 -5.45 -1.32 -16.94
C ALA A 22 -4.79 -1.84 -18.23
N TRP A 23 -4.17 -3.02 -18.15
CA TRP A 23 -3.61 -3.71 -19.31
C TRP A 23 -4.68 -4.10 -20.34
N GLU A 24 -5.82 -4.62 -19.89
CA GLU A 24 -6.93 -5.03 -20.75
C GLU A 24 -7.48 -3.85 -21.54
N GLN A 25 -7.67 -2.70 -20.90
CA GLN A 25 -8.09 -1.49 -21.58
C GLN A 25 -7.09 -1.07 -22.66
N GLU A 26 -5.79 -1.02 -22.35
CA GLU A 26 -4.73 -0.69 -23.31
C GLU A 26 -4.69 -1.71 -24.47
N ALA A 27 -4.86 -3.01 -24.18
CA ALA A 27 -4.92 -4.07 -25.17
C ALA A 27 -6.14 -3.93 -26.09
N ARG A 28 -7.34 -3.68 -25.56
CA ARG A 28 -8.56 -3.43 -26.36
C ARG A 28 -8.38 -2.21 -27.27
N THR A 29 -7.76 -1.14 -26.79
CA THR A 29 -7.42 0.02 -27.61
C THR A 29 -6.53 -0.36 -28.80
N ILE A 30 -5.50 -1.18 -28.57
CA ILE A 30 -4.59 -1.63 -29.64
C ILE A 30 -5.30 -2.59 -30.61
N ALA A 31 -6.23 -3.42 -30.14
CA ALA A 31 -7.05 -4.25 -31.03
C ALA A 31 -7.90 -3.39 -31.96
N ALA A 32 -8.58 -2.37 -31.43
CA ALA A 32 -9.39 -1.42 -32.21
C ALA A 32 -8.54 -0.59 -33.20
N PHE A 33 -7.28 -0.33 -32.88
CA PHE A 33 -6.32 0.25 -33.82
C PHE A 33 -6.02 -0.71 -34.98
N LEU A 34 -5.68 -1.97 -34.69
CA LEU A 34 -5.38 -2.97 -35.72
C LEU A 34 -6.59 -3.22 -36.63
N GLN A 35 -7.80 -3.26 -36.07
CA GLN A 35 -9.05 -3.31 -36.84
C GLN A 35 -9.17 -2.17 -37.86
N ARG A 36 -8.64 -0.98 -37.57
CA ARG A 36 -8.74 0.18 -38.50
C ARG A 36 -7.53 0.38 -39.39
N ALA A 37 -6.37 -0.15 -39.03
CA ALA A 37 -5.11 0.11 -39.73
C ALA A 37 -4.61 -1.06 -40.61
N HIS A 38 -5.27 -2.22 -40.59
CA HIS A 38 -4.75 -3.44 -41.26
C HIS A 38 -4.94 -3.48 -42.79
N THR A 39 -5.73 -2.58 -43.38
CA THR A 39 -6.00 -2.53 -44.83
C THR A 39 -5.02 -1.61 -45.55
N LEU A 40 -4.82 -1.87 -46.85
CA LEU A 40 -3.97 -1.02 -47.70
C LEU A 40 -4.53 0.41 -47.79
N GLU A 41 -5.83 0.52 -48.03
CA GLU A 41 -6.54 1.80 -48.11
C GLU A 41 -6.31 2.61 -46.82
N ALA A 42 -6.55 2.05 -45.64
CA ALA A 42 -6.37 2.76 -44.38
C ALA A 42 -4.92 3.26 -44.17
N GLN A 43 -3.91 2.47 -44.54
CA GLN A 43 -2.50 2.88 -44.44
C GLN A 43 -2.17 4.05 -45.37
N VAL A 44 -2.64 3.99 -46.62
CA VAL A 44 -2.40 5.05 -47.60
C VAL A 44 -3.16 6.32 -47.23
N GLU A 45 -4.40 6.20 -46.76
CA GLU A 45 -5.21 7.32 -46.29
C GLU A 45 -4.62 8.00 -45.05
N ASP A 46 -4.10 7.26 -44.07
CA ASP A 46 -3.46 7.84 -42.88
C ASP A 46 -2.16 8.59 -43.24
N ARG A 47 -1.27 7.95 -44.02
CA ARG A 47 -0.02 8.57 -44.50
C ARG A 47 -0.30 9.78 -45.38
N GLY A 48 -1.24 9.66 -46.32
CA GLY A 48 -1.69 10.75 -47.18
C GLY A 48 -2.24 11.93 -46.38
N ARG A 49 -3.09 11.67 -45.36
CA ARG A 49 -3.59 12.74 -44.46
C ARG A 49 -2.48 13.45 -43.69
N LYS A 50 -1.49 12.72 -43.15
CA LYS A 50 -0.33 13.31 -42.47
C LYS A 50 0.52 14.17 -43.41
N MET A 51 0.73 13.69 -44.64
CA MET A 51 1.42 14.43 -45.69
C MET A 51 0.70 15.74 -46.02
N ILE A 52 -0.62 15.69 -46.25
CA ILE A 52 -1.44 16.88 -46.54
C ILE A 52 -1.39 17.88 -45.40
N ARG A 53 -1.53 17.43 -44.14
CA ARG A 53 -1.43 18.30 -42.95
C ARG A 53 -0.13 19.09 -42.92
N ARG A 54 0.99 18.41 -43.18
CA ARG A 54 2.31 19.05 -43.19
C ARG A 54 2.44 20.06 -44.32
N LEU A 55 1.97 19.72 -45.53
CA LEU A 55 1.97 20.62 -46.67
C LEU A 55 1.09 21.85 -46.43
N GLU A 56 -0.10 21.67 -45.84
CA GLU A 56 -0.97 22.79 -45.46
C GLU A 56 -0.36 23.66 -44.36
N GLN A 57 0.35 23.08 -43.39
CA GLN A 57 1.08 23.85 -42.37
C GLN A 57 2.23 24.67 -42.98
N ALA A 58 3.02 24.08 -43.87
CA ALA A 58 4.08 24.79 -44.58
C ALA A 58 3.51 25.93 -45.45
N GLY A 59 2.40 25.67 -46.17
CA GLY A 59 1.71 26.70 -46.96
C GLY A 59 1.05 27.81 -46.14
N ARG A 60 0.91 27.66 -44.82
CA ARG A 60 0.51 28.77 -43.91
C ARG A 60 1.68 29.68 -43.54
N GLN A 61 2.90 29.15 -43.55
CA GLN A 61 4.11 29.91 -43.23
C GLN A 61 4.57 30.78 -44.40
N ASP A 62 4.21 30.42 -45.63
CA ASP A 62 4.45 31.23 -46.83
C ASP A 62 3.40 32.38 -46.97
N PRO A 63 3.83 33.65 -47.11
CA PRO A 63 2.95 34.80 -47.37
C PRO A 63 2.11 34.68 -48.64
N GLU A 64 2.65 34.10 -49.71
CA GLU A 64 1.94 33.91 -51.00
C GLU A 64 1.15 32.59 -51.04
N GLY A 65 1.34 31.70 -50.06
CA GLY A 65 0.70 30.39 -50.01
C GLY A 65 1.15 29.44 -51.12
N ARG A 66 2.33 29.68 -51.70
CA ARG A 66 2.94 28.80 -52.71
C ARG A 66 3.56 27.59 -52.03
N LEU A 67 3.64 26.49 -52.77
CA LEU A 67 4.27 25.26 -52.30
C LEU A 67 5.45 24.92 -53.21
N PRO A 68 6.70 24.98 -52.71
CA PRO A 68 7.86 24.58 -53.51
C PRO A 68 7.76 23.13 -53.98
N ALA A 69 8.09 22.87 -55.24
CA ALA A 69 8.09 21.51 -55.81
C ALA A 69 8.98 20.55 -54.99
N THR A 70 10.10 21.03 -54.47
CA THR A 70 11.03 20.28 -53.62
C THR A 70 10.42 19.84 -52.30
N LEU A 71 9.63 20.71 -51.66
CA LEU A 71 8.92 20.39 -50.41
C LEU A 71 7.85 19.32 -50.65
N VAL A 72 7.10 19.43 -51.75
CA VAL A 72 6.06 18.46 -52.11
C VAL A 72 6.67 17.09 -52.42
N ALA A 73 7.74 17.06 -53.23
CA ALA A 73 8.46 15.82 -53.53
C ALA A 73 9.02 15.16 -52.26
N ALA A 74 9.64 15.95 -51.36
CA ALA A 74 10.13 15.45 -50.07
C ALA A 74 9.01 14.90 -49.18
N ALA A 75 7.87 15.58 -49.11
CA ALA A 75 6.72 15.13 -48.31
C ALA A 75 6.13 13.82 -48.82
N VAL A 76 6.05 13.63 -50.14
CA VAL A 76 5.60 12.37 -50.75
C VAL A 76 6.60 11.25 -50.51
N GLN A 77 7.90 11.55 -50.64
CA GLN A 77 8.97 10.58 -50.38
C GLN A 77 9.00 10.12 -48.92
N GLU A 78 8.76 11.03 -47.98
CA GLU A 78 8.67 10.71 -46.56
C GLU A 78 7.40 9.94 -46.19
N ALA A 79 6.28 10.25 -46.85
CA ALA A 79 5.01 9.55 -46.61
C ALA A 79 5.03 8.10 -47.14
N PHE A 80 5.71 7.85 -48.26
CA PHE A 80 5.72 6.56 -48.95
C PHE A 80 7.14 6.10 -49.34
N PRO A 81 8.06 5.92 -48.38
CA PRO A 81 9.45 5.59 -48.66
C PRO A 81 9.64 4.27 -49.41
N GLU A 82 8.70 3.32 -49.25
CA GLU A 82 8.76 1.98 -49.86
C GLU A 82 8.55 1.99 -51.38
N VAL A 83 7.93 3.05 -51.90
CA VAL A 83 7.59 3.23 -53.33
C VAL A 83 8.11 4.54 -53.92
N ALA A 84 8.79 5.37 -53.13
CA ALA A 84 9.33 6.67 -53.54
C ALA A 84 10.53 6.62 -54.52
N ARG A 85 10.90 5.43 -55.03
CA ARG A 85 11.93 5.33 -56.07
C ARG A 85 11.42 5.96 -57.38
N PRO A 86 12.26 6.71 -58.12
CA PRO A 86 11.87 7.33 -59.39
C PRO A 86 11.24 6.29 -60.34
N GLY A 87 10.04 6.58 -60.86
CA GLY A 87 9.34 5.74 -61.84
C GLY A 87 8.32 4.74 -61.27
N HIS A 88 8.33 4.46 -59.96
CA HIS A 88 7.33 3.59 -59.33
C HIS A 88 6.07 4.34 -58.90
N LEU A 89 6.22 5.61 -58.52
CA LEU A 89 5.13 6.49 -58.12
C LEU A 89 4.98 7.59 -59.19
N ARG A 90 3.76 7.79 -59.69
CA ARG A 90 3.46 8.91 -60.60
C ARG A 90 2.74 9.99 -59.81
N VAL A 91 3.36 11.17 -59.70
CA VAL A 91 2.84 12.26 -58.88
C VAL A 91 2.71 13.52 -59.72
N TRP A 92 1.47 13.96 -59.95
CA TRP A 92 1.22 15.31 -60.45
C TRP A 92 0.90 16.20 -59.26
N ALA A 93 1.68 17.25 -59.08
CA ALA A 93 1.51 18.23 -58.02
C ALA A 93 1.11 19.59 -58.60
N PHE A 94 0.28 20.31 -57.86
CA PHE A 94 -0.38 21.51 -58.32
C PHE A 94 -0.28 22.61 -57.26
N SER A 95 0.06 23.82 -57.68
CA SER A 95 0.05 25.03 -56.84
C SER A 95 -0.98 26.01 -57.38
N GLY A 96 -1.79 26.60 -56.50
CA GLY A 96 -2.68 27.68 -56.87
C GLY A 96 -1.90 28.95 -57.15
N ASN A 97 -2.27 29.68 -58.21
CA ASN A 97 -1.73 31.02 -58.43
C ASN A 97 -2.44 32.01 -57.48
N PRO A 98 -1.72 32.86 -56.72
CA PRO A 98 -2.35 33.81 -55.81
C PRO A 98 -3.19 34.87 -56.52
N ARG A 99 -2.87 35.18 -57.79
CA ARG A 99 -3.38 36.29 -58.61
C ARG A 99 -4.41 35.88 -59.67
N SER A 100 -4.59 34.58 -59.91
CA SER A 100 -5.57 34.03 -60.85
C SER A 100 -6.16 32.73 -60.30
N ASP A 101 -7.40 32.38 -60.66
CA ASP A 101 -8.02 31.10 -60.28
C ASP A 101 -7.45 29.90 -61.07
N THR A 102 -6.24 30.06 -61.62
CA THR A 102 -5.54 29.05 -62.39
C THR A 102 -4.59 28.26 -61.50
N VAL A 103 -4.48 26.98 -61.83
CA VAL A 103 -3.63 26.03 -61.11
C VAL A 103 -2.40 25.77 -61.97
N GLU A 104 -1.21 26.04 -61.42
CA GLU A 104 0.07 25.78 -62.06
C GLU A 104 0.57 24.38 -61.68
N THR A 105 1.05 23.63 -62.67
CA THR A 105 1.64 22.30 -62.41
C THR A 105 3.09 22.46 -61.97
N LEU A 106 3.41 21.91 -60.80
CA LEU A 106 4.77 21.91 -60.27
C LEU A 106 5.64 20.93 -61.06
N SER A 107 6.87 21.33 -61.37
CA SER A 107 7.85 20.49 -62.05
C SER A 107 9.11 20.40 -61.19
N GLY A 108 9.67 19.20 -61.06
CA GLY A 108 10.85 18.93 -60.24
C GLY A 108 11.17 17.44 -60.14
N PRO A 109 12.33 17.07 -59.58
CA PRO A 109 12.71 15.67 -59.39
C PRO A 109 11.68 14.93 -58.51
N GLY A 110 11.18 13.80 -59.00
CA GLY A 110 10.13 13.01 -58.33
C GLY A 110 8.68 13.38 -58.71
N LEU A 111 8.46 14.41 -59.53
CA LEU A 111 7.15 14.79 -60.07
C LEU A 111 7.02 14.39 -61.55
N GLU A 112 5.81 14.02 -61.96
CA GLU A 112 5.52 13.56 -63.32
C GLU A 112 5.31 14.74 -64.27
N SER A 113 5.98 14.69 -65.43
CA SER A 113 5.94 15.75 -66.45
C SER A 113 5.08 15.38 -67.67
N ARG A 114 4.86 14.07 -67.91
CA ARG A 114 4.00 13.58 -68.98
C ARG A 114 2.53 13.90 -68.70
N LEU A 115 1.79 14.21 -69.76
CA LEU A 115 0.35 14.54 -69.72
C LEU A 115 -0.02 15.66 -68.73
N ARG A 116 0.93 16.53 -68.35
CA ARG A 116 0.74 17.59 -67.35
C ARG A 116 -0.49 18.48 -67.59
N ALA A 117 -0.77 18.81 -68.86
CA ALA A 117 -1.91 19.64 -69.24
C ALA A 117 -3.25 18.91 -69.01
N VAL A 118 -3.30 17.61 -69.32
CA VAL A 118 -4.47 16.75 -69.09
C VAL A 118 -4.67 16.53 -67.59
N ALA A 119 -3.61 16.24 -66.84
CA ALA A 119 -3.66 16.07 -65.39
C ALA A 119 -4.13 17.35 -64.68
N ALA A 120 -3.67 18.53 -65.11
CA ALA A 120 -4.14 19.81 -64.59
C ALA A 120 -5.62 20.07 -64.90
N ALA A 121 -6.09 19.71 -66.11
CA ALA A 121 -7.50 19.83 -66.48
C ALA A 121 -8.38 18.89 -65.65
N VAL A 122 -7.95 17.63 -65.46
CA VAL A 122 -8.62 16.65 -64.60
C VAL A 122 -8.66 17.11 -63.15
N PHE A 123 -7.53 17.57 -62.60
CA PHE A 123 -7.48 18.09 -61.23
C PHE A 123 -8.43 19.29 -61.02
N ARG A 124 -8.46 20.25 -61.95
CA ARG A 124 -9.40 21.38 -61.89
C ARG A 124 -10.85 20.89 -61.95
N GLY A 125 -11.20 20.03 -62.90
CA GLY A 125 -12.56 19.49 -63.04
C GLY A 125 -13.02 18.71 -61.81
N LEU A 126 -12.16 17.84 -61.26
CA LEU A 126 -12.40 17.15 -60.00
C LEU A 126 -12.54 18.14 -58.84
N GLY A 127 -11.71 19.18 -58.79
CA GLY A 127 -11.76 20.23 -57.79
C GLY A 127 -13.06 21.03 -57.79
N THR A 128 -13.58 21.36 -58.98
CA THR A 128 -14.87 22.04 -59.18
C THR A 128 -16.03 21.15 -58.73
N LEU A 129 -16.07 19.88 -59.15
CA LEU A 129 -17.10 18.91 -58.76
C LEU A 129 -17.08 18.60 -57.25
N ALA A 130 -15.89 18.50 -56.66
CA ALA A 130 -15.68 18.31 -55.23
C ALA A 130 -15.92 19.60 -54.42
N GLY A 131 -16.05 20.76 -55.08
CA GLY A 131 -16.46 22.04 -54.50
C GLY A 131 -17.98 22.21 -54.43
N GLY A 132 -18.75 21.26 -54.99
CA GLY A 132 -20.21 21.33 -55.05
C GLY A 132 -20.76 22.10 -56.25
N ALA A 133 -19.91 22.61 -57.14
CA ALA A 133 -20.33 23.30 -58.36
C ALA A 133 -20.74 22.30 -59.46
N THR A 134 -21.85 22.58 -60.14
CA THR A 134 -22.31 21.81 -61.30
C THR A 134 -21.61 22.25 -62.57
N LEU A 135 -20.99 21.31 -63.28
CA LEU A 135 -20.41 21.58 -64.60
C LEU A 135 -21.50 21.52 -65.69
N PRO A 136 -21.44 22.38 -66.73
CA PRO A 136 -22.24 22.22 -67.94
C PRO A 136 -22.03 20.84 -68.57
N ALA A 137 -23.07 20.29 -69.22
CA ALA A 137 -23.05 18.92 -69.76
C ALA A 137 -21.85 18.65 -70.69
N GLU A 138 -21.50 19.61 -71.54
CA GLU A 138 -20.32 19.51 -72.42
C GLU A 138 -19.00 19.48 -71.65
N ALA A 139 -18.84 20.32 -70.63
CA ALA A 139 -17.63 20.36 -69.82
C ALA A 139 -17.45 19.08 -69.00
N LEU A 140 -18.56 18.51 -68.50
CA LEU A 140 -18.56 17.22 -67.82
C LEU A 140 -18.18 16.08 -68.77
N ASN A 141 -18.70 16.06 -70.00
CA ASN A 141 -18.33 15.06 -71.00
C ASN A 141 -16.85 15.18 -71.41
N ARG A 142 -16.31 16.39 -71.55
CA ARG A 142 -14.87 16.62 -71.77
C ARG A 142 -14.05 16.08 -70.59
N LEU A 143 -14.45 16.37 -69.36
CA LEU A 143 -13.78 15.87 -68.15
C LEU A 143 -13.81 14.34 -68.06
N ARG A 144 -14.94 13.70 -68.40
CA ARG A 144 -15.05 12.23 -68.48
C ARG A 144 -14.05 11.66 -69.47
N LYS A 145 -14.01 12.19 -70.70
CA LYS A 145 -13.04 11.76 -71.72
C LYS A 145 -11.59 11.93 -71.24
N GLN A 146 -11.25 13.07 -70.64
CA GLN A 146 -9.91 13.33 -70.11
C GLN A 146 -9.54 12.43 -68.93
N THR A 147 -10.48 12.16 -68.03
CA THR A 147 -10.26 11.27 -66.86
C THR A 147 -10.10 9.82 -67.31
N THR A 148 -10.91 9.36 -68.27
CA THR A 148 -10.77 8.03 -68.88
C THR A 148 -9.47 7.90 -69.67
N ALA A 149 -9.04 8.93 -70.38
CA ALA A 149 -7.76 8.93 -71.09
C ALA A 149 -6.56 8.85 -70.13
N LEU A 150 -6.65 9.46 -68.94
CA LEU A 150 -5.56 9.50 -67.98
C LEU A 150 -5.53 8.30 -67.03
N PHE A 151 -6.68 7.81 -66.57
CA PHE A 151 -6.80 6.79 -65.51
C PHE A 151 -7.63 5.56 -65.92
N GLY A 152 -8.03 5.47 -67.19
CA GLY A 152 -8.81 4.35 -67.72
C GLY A 152 -10.31 4.43 -67.44
N PRO A 153 -11.09 3.47 -67.96
CA PRO A 153 -12.56 3.51 -67.94
C PRO A 153 -13.18 3.35 -66.54
N LEU A 154 -12.43 2.81 -65.57
CA LEU A 154 -12.89 2.66 -64.18
C LEU A 154 -12.92 3.99 -63.41
N ALA A 155 -12.19 5.01 -63.89
CA ALA A 155 -12.07 6.31 -63.25
C ALA A 155 -13.21 7.25 -63.66
N LYS A 156 -14.38 7.11 -63.03
CA LYS A 156 -15.50 8.04 -63.21
C LYS A 156 -15.23 9.36 -62.45
N PRO A 157 -15.14 10.53 -63.13
CA PRO A 157 -14.78 11.80 -62.47
C PRO A 157 -15.80 12.23 -61.42
N ASP A 158 -17.08 11.92 -61.63
CA ASP A 158 -18.13 12.15 -60.65
C ASP A 158 -17.77 11.42 -59.34
N LEU A 159 -17.69 10.08 -59.36
CA LEU A 159 -17.39 9.26 -58.18
C LEU A 159 -16.05 9.63 -57.51
N LEU A 160 -15.02 9.94 -58.30
CA LEU A 160 -13.72 10.38 -57.80
C LEU A 160 -13.79 11.72 -57.06
N ALA A 161 -14.54 12.67 -57.59
CA ALA A 161 -14.71 14.00 -57.02
C ALA A 161 -15.65 14.00 -55.80
N GLU A 162 -16.72 13.20 -55.83
CA GLU A 162 -17.76 13.22 -54.80
C GLU A 162 -17.42 12.38 -53.57
N VAL A 163 -16.85 11.18 -53.73
CA VAL A 163 -16.77 10.19 -52.64
C VAL A 163 -15.35 9.69 -52.38
N ARG A 164 -14.42 9.91 -53.32
CA ARG A 164 -13.06 9.33 -53.26
C ARG A 164 -11.94 10.35 -53.13
N GLU A 165 -12.21 11.62 -52.81
CA GLU A 165 -11.16 12.55 -52.39
C GLU A 165 -10.47 12.00 -51.12
N GLN A 166 -9.14 11.95 -51.14
CA GLN A 166 -8.29 11.34 -50.11
C GLN A 166 -8.51 9.84 -49.86
N ARG A 167 -9.23 9.12 -50.73
CA ARG A 167 -9.41 7.66 -50.64
C ARG A 167 -8.67 6.93 -51.75
N LEU A 168 -8.34 5.66 -51.51
CA LEU A 168 -7.62 4.86 -52.49
C LEU A 168 -8.58 4.24 -53.50
N SER A 169 -8.49 4.67 -54.76
CA SER A 169 -9.37 4.19 -55.84
C SER A 169 -8.62 3.26 -56.78
N GLU A 170 -9.20 2.11 -57.10
CA GLU A 170 -8.67 1.24 -58.15
C GLU A 170 -8.91 1.84 -59.53
N ILE A 171 -7.86 1.86 -60.35
CA ILE A 171 -7.88 2.42 -61.70
C ILE A 171 -7.11 1.51 -62.67
N LEU A 172 -7.29 1.74 -63.97
CA LEU A 172 -6.52 1.10 -65.02
C LEU A 172 -5.60 2.13 -65.65
N PHE A 173 -4.35 2.17 -65.20
CA PHE A 173 -3.35 3.14 -65.66
C PHE A 173 -2.37 2.46 -66.63
N GLU A 174 -2.22 3.00 -67.84
CA GLU A 174 -1.35 2.42 -68.89
C GLU A 174 -1.60 0.91 -69.15
N GLY A 175 -2.87 0.48 -69.07
CA GLY A 175 -3.28 -0.91 -69.30
C GLY A 175 -3.01 -1.87 -68.13
N ARG A 176 -2.56 -1.37 -66.97
CA ARG A 176 -2.31 -2.17 -65.76
C ARG A 176 -3.14 -1.66 -64.59
N PHE A 177 -3.50 -2.57 -63.68
CA PHE A 177 -4.15 -2.19 -62.43
C PHE A 177 -3.22 -1.33 -61.57
N ALA A 178 -3.73 -0.20 -61.12
CA ALA A 178 -3.03 0.78 -60.31
C ALA A 178 -4.01 1.39 -59.30
N TYR A 179 -3.48 2.12 -58.31
CA TYR A 179 -4.31 2.82 -57.34
C TYR A 179 -4.14 4.33 -57.46
N LEU A 180 -5.23 5.05 -57.56
CA LEU A 180 -5.27 6.51 -57.56
C LEU A 180 -5.61 7.00 -56.15
N TRP A 181 -4.83 7.96 -55.67
CA TRP A 181 -5.14 8.77 -54.51
C TRP A 181 -4.97 10.24 -54.88
N TRP A 182 -5.92 11.08 -54.49
CA TRP A 182 -5.86 12.50 -54.82
C TRP A 182 -6.38 13.36 -53.70
N SER A 183 -5.89 14.60 -53.61
CA SER A 183 -6.33 15.55 -52.58
C SER A 183 -6.12 16.98 -53.01
N ARG A 184 -7.06 17.85 -52.63
CA ARG A 184 -6.83 19.30 -52.58
C ARG A 184 -6.04 19.67 -51.32
N LEU A 185 -5.26 20.73 -51.41
CA LEU A 185 -4.58 21.38 -50.28
C LEU A 185 -5.32 22.67 -49.96
N LYS A 186 -5.71 22.87 -48.70
CA LYS A 186 -6.58 23.98 -48.29
C LYS A 186 -5.92 24.86 -47.23
N ARG A 187 -6.08 26.18 -47.37
CA ARG A 187 -5.80 27.20 -46.33
C ARG A 187 -7.13 27.84 -45.94
N GLY A 188 -7.74 27.36 -44.87
CA GLY A 188 -9.12 27.72 -44.53
C GLY A 188 -10.08 27.20 -45.60
N ARG A 189 -10.82 28.10 -46.25
CA ARG A 189 -11.73 27.76 -47.36
C ARG A 189 -11.08 27.82 -48.74
N ARG A 190 -9.88 28.40 -48.87
CA ARG A 190 -9.18 28.58 -50.15
C ARG A 190 -8.36 27.33 -50.50
N VAL A 191 -8.46 26.86 -51.75
CA VAL A 191 -7.58 25.80 -52.28
C VAL A 191 -6.26 26.45 -52.70
N ILE A 192 -5.16 26.00 -52.10
CA ILE A 192 -3.81 26.50 -52.38
C ILE A 192 -3.03 25.57 -53.33
N GLY A 193 -3.58 24.40 -53.65
CA GLY A 193 -2.95 23.42 -54.54
C GLY A 193 -3.56 22.03 -54.40
N GLY A 194 -2.83 21.01 -54.82
CA GLY A 194 -3.21 19.62 -54.59
C GLY A 194 -2.30 18.61 -55.29
N LEU A 195 -2.66 17.34 -55.17
CA LEU A 195 -1.89 16.22 -55.70
C LEU A 195 -2.80 15.18 -56.36
N LEU A 196 -2.32 14.58 -57.44
CA LEU A 196 -2.76 13.31 -58.00
C LEU A 196 -1.60 12.33 -57.89
N VAL A 197 -1.81 11.23 -57.15
CA VAL A 197 -0.80 10.20 -56.90
C VAL A 197 -1.32 8.87 -57.43
N VAL A 198 -0.59 8.28 -58.37
CA VAL A 198 -0.85 6.92 -58.86
C VAL A 198 0.22 5.97 -58.32
N PHE A 199 -0.26 4.99 -57.57
CA PHE A 199 0.52 3.89 -57.02
C PHE A 199 0.43 2.65 -57.91
N PRO A 200 1.47 1.81 -57.93
CA PRO A 200 1.45 0.57 -58.72
C PRO A 200 0.50 -0.47 -58.12
N GLY A 201 -0.04 -1.38 -58.93
CA GLY A 201 -0.93 -2.45 -58.46
C GLY A 201 -0.30 -3.43 -57.45
N ASP A 202 1.03 -3.48 -57.37
CA ASP A 202 1.75 -4.31 -56.39
C ASP A 202 1.98 -3.60 -55.03
N LEU A 203 1.37 -2.42 -54.81
CA LEU A 203 1.53 -1.61 -53.60
C LEU A 203 1.29 -2.41 -52.30
N ALA A 204 0.29 -3.29 -52.30
CA ALA A 204 -0.02 -4.16 -51.16
C ALA A 204 1.18 -5.03 -50.73
N ARG A 205 1.98 -5.53 -51.70
CA ARG A 205 3.16 -6.36 -51.45
C ARG A 205 4.34 -5.56 -50.91
N ARG A 206 4.42 -4.26 -51.26
CA ARG A 206 5.50 -3.35 -50.85
C ARG A 206 5.27 -2.76 -49.47
N ILE A 207 4.06 -2.25 -49.20
CA ILE A 207 3.69 -1.65 -47.90
C ILE A 207 3.48 -2.73 -46.84
N ARG A 208 3.00 -3.92 -47.23
CA ARG A 208 2.62 -5.01 -46.32
C ARG A 208 1.76 -4.49 -45.16
N PRO A 209 0.53 -4.03 -45.45
CA PRO A 209 -0.26 -3.20 -44.53
C PRO A 209 -0.47 -3.84 -43.15
N ARG A 210 -0.57 -5.17 -43.09
CA ARG A 210 -0.67 -5.94 -41.85
C ARG A 210 0.60 -5.87 -40.99
N GLU A 211 1.77 -6.06 -41.58
CA GLU A 211 3.07 -5.94 -40.88
C GLU A 211 3.33 -4.50 -40.43
N ALA A 212 2.98 -3.52 -41.27
CA ALA A 212 3.09 -2.11 -40.94
C ALA A 212 2.16 -1.71 -39.77
N ALA A 213 0.92 -2.20 -39.75
CA ALA A 213 -0.02 -1.99 -38.65
C ALA A 213 0.48 -2.61 -37.34
N LEU A 214 1.01 -3.84 -37.39
CA LEU A 214 1.65 -4.49 -36.24
C LEU A 214 2.84 -3.70 -35.70
N GLU A 215 3.70 -3.19 -36.59
CA GLU A 215 4.86 -2.37 -36.23
C GLU A 215 4.44 -1.04 -35.57
N GLN A 216 3.40 -0.39 -36.09
CA GLN A 216 2.86 0.84 -35.48
C GLN A 216 2.25 0.57 -34.10
N ALA A 217 1.51 -0.53 -33.93
CA ALA A 217 0.96 -0.94 -32.65
C ALA A 217 2.07 -1.24 -31.62
N TRP A 218 3.14 -1.91 -32.06
CA TRP A 218 4.32 -2.19 -31.25
C TRP A 218 5.02 -0.91 -30.76
N ARG A 219 5.25 0.05 -31.68
CA ARG A 219 5.89 1.34 -31.34
C ARG A 219 5.04 2.18 -30.39
N ARG A 220 3.71 2.22 -30.58
CA ARG A 220 2.77 2.95 -29.72
C ARG A 220 2.84 2.49 -28.26
N THR A 221 2.98 1.19 -28.04
CA THR A 221 3.06 0.61 -26.69
C THR A 221 4.47 0.59 -26.11
N ARG A 222 5.46 1.05 -26.89
CA ARG A 222 6.91 0.96 -26.58
C ARG A 222 7.34 -0.46 -26.24
N GLY A 223 6.74 -1.44 -26.92
CA GLY A 223 7.03 -2.86 -26.72
C GLY A 223 6.42 -3.50 -25.46
N ARG A 224 5.60 -2.78 -24.68
CA ARG A 224 4.90 -3.34 -23.50
C ARG A 224 3.86 -4.38 -23.89
N LEU A 225 3.18 -4.17 -25.03
CA LEU A 225 2.21 -5.10 -25.60
C LEU A 225 2.78 -5.69 -26.90
N ARG A 226 2.61 -6.99 -27.08
CA ARG A 226 2.99 -7.75 -28.26
C ARG A 226 1.72 -8.09 -29.05
N PRO A 227 1.39 -7.35 -30.12
CA PRO A 227 0.31 -7.72 -31.02
C PRO A 227 0.77 -8.79 -32.01
N PHE A 228 -0.09 -9.75 -32.30
CA PHE A 228 0.12 -10.80 -33.30
C PHE A 228 -1.11 -10.87 -34.21
N LEU A 229 -0.91 -11.15 -35.49
CA LEU A 229 -1.99 -11.53 -36.40
C LEU A 229 -1.86 -13.01 -36.71
N VAL A 230 -2.91 -13.78 -36.48
CA VAL A 230 -2.90 -15.23 -36.68
C VAL A 230 -3.91 -15.56 -37.77
N SER A 231 -3.46 -16.36 -38.73
CA SER A 231 -4.28 -16.82 -39.85
C SER A 231 -5.36 -17.80 -39.39
N MET A 232 -6.60 -17.56 -39.79
CA MET A 232 -7.74 -18.45 -39.59
C MET A 232 -7.58 -19.75 -40.39
N ALA A 233 -6.96 -19.67 -41.57
CA ALA A 233 -6.66 -20.83 -42.40
C ALA A 233 -5.32 -21.45 -41.99
N PRO A 234 -5.29 -22.72 -41.52
CA PRO A 234 -4.05 -23.42 -41.26
C PRO A 234 -3.33 -23.78 -42.57
N ARG A 235 -2.00 -23.82 -42.53
CA ARG A 235 -1.11 -24.37 -43.57
C ARG A 235 -0.27 -25.46 -42.91
N GLU A 236 -0.31 -26.67 -43.46
CA GLU A 236 0.45 -27.84 -42.94
C GLU A 236 0.21 -28.09 -41.43
N GLY A 237 -1.05 -27.97 -40.98
CA GLY A 237 -1.42 -28.17 -39.57
C GLY A 237 -0.96 -27.07 -38.61
N ARG A 238 -0.41 -25.96 -39.11
CA ARG A 238 -0.02 -24.77 -38.33
C ARG A 238 -0.77 -23.53 -38.79
N HIS A 239 -1.08 -22.63 -37.89
CA HIS A 239 -1.63 -21.32 -38.22
C HIS A 239 -0.47 -20.32 -38.43
N PRO A 240 -0.28 -19.77 -39.64
CA PRO A 240 0.70 -18.71 -39.84
C PRO A 240 0.46 -17.52 -38.89
N VAL A 241 1.51 -17.10 -38.18
CA VAL A 241 1.48 -15.97 -37.25
C VAL A 241 2.40 -14.87 -37.75
N LEU A 242 1.85 -13.68 -37.96
CA LEU A 242 2.60 -12.48 -38.29
C LEU A 242 2.99 -11.74 -37.00
N LEU A 243 4.26 -11.35 -36.95
CA LEU A 243 4.89 -10.61 -35.87
C LEU A 243 5.24 -9.19 -36.33
N PRO A 244 5.33 -8.21 -35.41
CA PRO A 244 5.99 -6.95 -35.71
C PRO A 244 7.44 -7.20 -36.16
N PRO A 245 7.91 -6.66 -37.29
CA PRO A 245 9.27 -6.87 -37.79
C PRO A 245 10.36 -6.56 -36.75
N SER A 246 10.20 -5.49 -35.97
CA SER A 246 11.14 -5.10 -34.91
C SER A 246 11.20 -6.10 -33.75
N CYS A 247 10.18 -6.94 -33.60
CA CYS A 247 10.04 -7.93 -32.54
C CYS A 247 10.52 -9.34 -32.97
N SER A 248 10.89 -9.53 -34.24
CA SER A 248 11.35 -10.82 -34.80
C SER A 248 12.55 -11.43 -34.06
N ARG A 249 13.41 -10.61 -33.45
CA ARG A 249 14.58 -11.06 -32.67
C ARG A 249 14.26 -11.35 -31.19
N ASP A 250 13.14 -10.86 -30.65
CA ASP A 250 12.74 -11.10 -29.25
C ASP A 250 12.46 -12.61 -29.03
N ARG A 251 13.19 -13.21 -28.09
CA ARG A 251 13.06 -14.64 -27.74
C ARG A 251 11.69 -14.94 -27.13
N ILE A 252 11.11 -14.02 -26.37
CA ILE A 252 9.80 -14.17 -25.73
C ILE A 252 8.70 -14.12 -26.79
N ALA A 253 8.75 -13.14 -27.69
CA ALA A 253 7.77 -13.00 -28.76
C ALA A 253 7.78 -14.20 -29.72
N ARG A 254 8.95 -14.73 -30.08
CA ARG A 254 9.06 -15.95 -30.89
C ARG A 254 8.44 -17.17 -30.21
N ARG A 255 8.66 -17.33 -28.91
CA ARG A 255 8.04 -18.41 -28.12
C ARG A 255 6.52 -18.29 -28.09
N GLN A 256 6.00 -17.07 -27.94
CA GLN A 256 4.56 -16.79 -27.94
C GLN A 256 3.93 -17.00 -29.32
N ALA A 257 4.58 -16.56 -30.39
CA ALA A 257 4.14 -16.84 -31.76
C ALA A 257 4.15 -18.34 -32.07
N GLY A 258 5.18 -19.07 -31.62
CA GLY A 258 5.22 -20.53 -31.73
C GLY A 258 4.05 -21.22 -31.03
N PHE A 259 3.65 -20.72 -29.84
CA PHE A 259 2.46 -21.22 -29.15
C PHE A 259 1.17 -21.03 -29.96
N LEU A 260 0.99 -19.83 -30.55
CA LEU A 260 -0.17 -19.52 -31.41
C LEU A 260 -0.15 -20.30 -32.74
N ALA A 261 1.03 -20.60 -33.28
CA ALA A 261 1.14 -21.31 -34.55
C ALA A 261 0.66 -22.76 -34.49
N HIS A 262 0.76 -23.42 -33.33
CA HIS A 262 0.39 -24.83 -33.17
C HIS A 262 -1.06 -25.02 -32.69
N ARG A 263 -1.76 -23.94 -32.34
CA ARG A 263 -3.08 -23.98 -31.70
C ARG A 263 -3.87 -22.73 -32.13
N PRO A 264 -4.95 -22.85 -32.91
CA PRO A 264 -5.78 -21.69 -33.21
C PRO A 264 -6.29 -21.09 -31.89
N PRO A 265 -6.27 -19.77 -31.72
CA PRO A 265 -6.68 -19.17 -30.47
C PRO A 265 -8.18 -19.32 -30.23
N GLU A 266 -9.04 -19.49 -31.24
CA GLU A 266 -10.47 -19.74 -31.02
C GLU A 266 -10.76 -21.07 -30.28
N GLU A 267 -9.89 -22.07 -30.41
CA GLU A 267 -10.04 -23.37 -29.75
C GLU A 267 -9.54 -23.40 -28.30
N LYS A 268 -8.78 -22.38 -27.85
CA LYS A 268 -8.10 -22.38 -26.52
C LYS A 268 -8.09 -21.04 -25.78
N LEU A 269 -8.44 -19.95 -26.44
CA LEU A 269 -8.47 -18.58 -25.92
C LEU A 269 -9.83 -17.96 -26.33
N PRO A 270 -10.79 -17.84 -25.40
CA PRO A 270 -12.09 -17.24 -25.71
C PRO A 270 -11.95 -15.82 -26.28
N LEU A 271 -12.61 -15.57 -27.41
CA LEU A 271 -12.64 -14.26 -28.07
C LEU A 271 -13.08 -13.15 -27.12
N ASN A 272 -12.38 -12.01 -27.17
CA ASN A 272 -12.63 -10.82 -26.37
C ASN A 272 -12.54 -11.02 -24.84
N GLN A 273 -11.92 -12.11 -24.37
CA GLN A 273 -11.69 -12.38 -22.95
C GLN A 273 -10.20 -12.46 -22.63
N VAL A 274 -9.81 -11.89 -21.48
CA VAL A 274 -8.42 -11.95 -21.01
C VAL A 274 -8.15 -13.29 -20.36
N THR A 275 -7.13 -13.99 -20.84
CA THR A 275 -6.68 -15.27 -20.28
C THR A 275 -5.23 -15.22 -19.83
N VAL A 276 -4.88 -16.05 -18.84
CA VAL A 276 -3.52 -16.19 -18.32
C VAL A 276 -2.91 -17.49 -18.82
N ARG A 277 -1.85 -17.39 -19.62
CA ARG A 277 -1.11 -18.55 -20.15
C ARG A 277 0.38 -18.25 -20.24
N ALA A 278 1.21 -19.23 -19.87
CA ALA A 278 2.68 -19.12 -19.90
C ALA A 278 3.24 -17.84 -19.23
N GLY A 279 2.62 -17.39 -18.13
CA GLY A 279 3.05 -16.20 -17.39
C GLY A 279 2.76 -14.86 -18.08
N ALA A 280 1.85 -14.83 -19.05
CA ALA A 280 1.44 -13.64 -19.78
C ALA A 280 -0.09 -13.50 -19.82
N TRP A 281 -0.58 -12.27 -19.98
CA TRP A 281 -1.96 -11.96 -20.30
C TRP A 281 -2.18 -12.00 -21.81
N TRP A 282 -3.27 -12.63 -22.25
CA TRP A 282 -3.63 -12.81 -23.65
C TRP A 282 -5.03 -12.29 -23.91
N LEU A 283 -5.18 -11.46 -24.94
CA LEU A 283 -6.48 -10.94 -25.40
C LEU A 283 -6.60 -11.22 -26.90
N PRO A 284 -7.31 -12.29 -27.31
CA PRO A 284 -7.73 -12.47 -28.69
C PRO A 284 -8.88 -11.52 -29.02
N ALA A 285 -8.82 -10.87 -30.18
CA ALA A 285 -9.87 -10.00 -30.68
C ALA A 285 -10.07 -10.20 -32.19
N PHE A 286 -11.32 -10.04 -32.61
CA PHE A 286 -11.71 -10.15 -34.01
C PHE A 286 -11.19 -8.94 -34.81
N LEU A 287 -10.77 -9.14 -36.08
CA LEU A 287 -10.26 -8.04 -36.90
C LEU A 287 -11.35 -7.46 -37.83
N SER A 288 -11.84 -8.27 -38.76
CA SER A 288 -12.95 -7.97 -39.68
C SER A 288 -13.36 -9.28 -40.36
N MET A 289 -14.62 -9.35 -40.81
CA MET A 289 -15.14 -10.45 -41.64
C MET A 289 -14.42 -10.55 -42.98
N ASP A 290 -13.85 -9.44 -43.46
CA ASP A 290 -13.17 -9.35 -44.76
C ASP A 290 -11.72 -9.83 -44.71
N THR A 291 -11.27 -10.37 -43.57
CA THR A 291 -9.90 -10.83 -43.38
C THR A 291 -9.84 -12.24 -42.83
N SER A 292 -8.95 -13.06 -43.39
CA SER A 292 -8.64 -14.40 -42.88
C SER A 292 -7.74 -14.39 -41.64
N TYR A 293 -7.70 -13.28 -40.88
CA TYR A 293 -6.82 -13.12 -39.71
C TYR A 293 -7.62 -12.57 -38.53
N HIS A 294 -7.28 -12.99 -37.32
CA HIS A 294 -7.67 -12.32 -36.09
C HIS A 294 -6.41 -11.81 -35.36
N THR A 295 -6.60 -10.90 -34.40
CA THR A 295 -5.48 -10.36 -33.62
C THR A 295 -5.42 -10.99 -32.25
N VAL A 296 -4.21 -11.19 -31.73
CA VAL A 296 -3.98 -11.60 -30.34
C VAL A 296 -2.99 -10.63 -29.73
N ILE A 297 -3.34 -10.02 -28.60
CA ILE A 297 -2.48 -9.07 -27.89
C ILE A 297 -1.99 -9.72 -26.62
N VAL A 298 -0.68 -9.70 -26.43
CA VAL A 298 -0.02 -10.37 -25.31
C VAL A 298 0.81 -9.39 -24.50
N GLY A 299 0.69 -9.44 -23.18
CA GLY A 299 1.52 -8.65 -22.27
C GLY A 299 2.11 -9.49 -21.15
N ALA A 300 3.26 -9.05 -20.64
CA ALA A 300 3.86 -9.68 -19.47
C ALA A 300 3.06 -9.35 -18.21
N ILE A 301 2.91 -10.32 -17.31
CA ILE A 301 2.34 -10.07 -15.98
C ILE A 301 3.43 -9.35 -15.17
N PRO A 302 3.19 -8.11 -14.70
CA PRO A 302 4.18 -7.37 -13.93
C PRO A 302 4.43 -8.07 -12.59
N ARG A 303 5.67 -8.01 -12.11
CA ARG A 303 5.99 -8.43 -10.74
C ARG A 303 5.43 -7.39 -9.78
N VAL A 304 4.39 -7.76 -9.06
CA VAL A 304 3.80 -6.93 -8.00
C VAL A 304 4.37 -7.40 -6.67
N THR A 305 5.02 -6.50 -5.95
CA THR A 305 5.42 -6.71 -4.57
C THR A 305 4.30 -6.25 -3.64
N GLY A 306 4.07 -7.02 -2.56
CA GLY A 306 3.18 -6.59 -1.49
C GLY A 306 3.82 -5.54 -0.57
N PRO A 307 3.02 -4.86 0.26
CA PRO A 307 3.48 -3.81 1.17
C PRO A 307 4.45 -4.36 2.23
N LEU A 308 4.42 -5.67 2.43
CA LEU A 308 5.30 -6.44 3.29
C LEU A 308 6.69 -6.67 2.70
N THR A 309 7.14 -5.84 1.76
CA THR A 309 8.53 -5.85 1.28
C THR A 309 9.41 -4.78 1.94
N GLY A 310 8.84 -3.91 2.78
CA GLY A 310 9.55 -2.87 3.51
C GLY A 310 9.56 -3.01 5.05
N TRP A 311 9.51 -1.88 5.73
CA TRP A 311 9.57 -1.78 7.19
C TRP A 311 8.47 -2.55 7.98
N PRO A 312 7.23 -2.79 7.49
CA PRO A 312 6.24 -3.56 8.25
C PRO A 312 6.62 -5.04 8.38
N ARG A 313 7.25 -5.62 7.34
CA ARG A 313 7.87 -6.94 7.43
C ARG A 313 9.09 -6.93 8.33
N SER A 314 9.84 -5.83 8.35
CA SER A 314 10.98 -5.66 9.25
C SER A 314 10.53 -5.63 10.72
N LEU A 315 9.42 -4.96 11.04
CA LEU A 315 8.81 -4.98 12.38
C LEU A 315 8.25 -6.36 12.75
N ALA A 316 7.57 -7.05 11.83
CA ALA A 316 7.09 -8.40 12.08
C ALA A 316 8.26 -9.39 12.28
N LEU A 317 9.33 -9.26 11.50
CA LEU A 317 10.56 -10.05 11.64
C LEU A 317 11.33 -9.69 12.91
N LEU A 318 11.38 -8.41 13.30
CA LEU A 318 11.97 -7.97 14.56
C LEU A 318 11.16 -8.51 15.74
N GLY A 319 9.83 -8.43 15.70
CA GLY A 319 8.96 -9.01 16.73
C GLY A 319 9.12 -10.52 16.84
N CYS A 320 9.08 -11.24 15.72
CA CYS A 320 9.34 -12.68 15.70
C CYS A 320 10.78 -13.03 16.08
N GLY A 321 11.76 -12.19 15.72
CA GLY A 321 13.16 -12.35 16.08
C GLY A 321 13.40 -12.13 17.57
N LEU A 322 12.75 -11.12 18.17
CA LEU A 322 12.75 -10.86 19.60
C LEU A 322 12.09 -12.03 20.34
N LEU A 323 10.95 -12.52 19.86
CA LEU A 323 10.25 -13.66 20.43
C LEU A 323 11.06 -14.95 20.32
N ALA A 324 11.68 -15.21 19.17
CA ALA A 324 12.58 -16.35 18.97
C ALA A 324 13.86 -16.22 19.79
N TRP A 325 14.39 -15.01 19.97
CA TRP A 325 15.53 -14.74 20.82
C TRP A 325 15.20 -14.99 22.29
N VAL A 326 14.03 -14.55 22.77
CA VAL A 326 13.50 -14.87 24.11
C VAL A 326 13.32 -16.38 24.29
N LEU A 327 12.64 -17.06 23.36
CA LEU A 327 12.38 -18.51 23.43
C LEU A 327 13.66 -19.35 23.32
N ARG A 328 14.62 -18.94 22.48
CA ARG A 328 15.88 -19.67 22.25
C ARG A 328 16.90 -19.43 23.37
N ARG A 329 16.86 -18.26 24.03
CA ARG A 329 17.63 -18.00 25.25
C ARG A 329 17.07 -18.75 26.47
N GLY A 330 15.75 -18.91 26.57
CA GLY A 330 15.14 -19.75 27.61
C GLY A 330 15.57 -21.23 27.56
N GLY A 331 16.03 -21.72 26.41
CA GLY A 331 16.43 -23.12 26.21
C GLY A 331 17.94 -23.42 26.22
N ARG A 332 18.82 -22.42 26.36
CA ARG A 332 20.28 -22.63 26.37
C ARG A 332 20.93 -21.88 27.53
N GLN A 333 21.33 -22.64 28.55
CA GLN A 333 22.27 -22.32 29.64
C GLN A 333 22.43 -20.84 30.04
N ALA A 334 21.84 -20.51 31.19
CA ALA A 334 22.40 -19.68 32.27
C ALA A 334 23.29 -18.50 31.85
N VAL A 335 22.70 -17.48 31.22
CA VAL A 335 23.14 -16.11 31.50
C VAL A 335 22.31 -15.65 32.70
N VAL A 336 22.99 -15.24 33.78
CA VAL A 336 22.39 -14.67 34.99
C VAL A 336 21.73 -13.33 34.64
N GLU A 337 20.61 -13.36 33.94
CA GLU A 337 19.76 -12.20 33.73
C GLU A 337 18.79 -12.06 34.89
N SER A 338 18.63 -10.84 35.38
CA SER A 338 17.67 -10.50 36.43
C SER A 338 16.26 -10.95 36.03
N LEU A 339 15.52 -11.60 36.96
CA LEU A 339 14.10 -11.98 36.79
C LEU A 339 13.25 -10.83 36.21
N ARG A 340 13.64 -9.58 36.50
CA ARG A 340 13.03 -8.34 36.00
C ARG A 340 13.09 -8.20 34.50
N THR A 341 14.23 -8.52 33.90
CA THR A 341 14.44 -8.42 32.45
C THR A 341 13.70 -9.52 31.71
N SER A 342 13.71 -10.75 32.24
CA SER A 342 12.98 -11.88 31.66
C SER A 342 11.47 -11.67 31.69
N PHE A 343 10.90 -11.24 32.82
CA PHE A 343 9.46 -10.98 32.94
C PHE A 343 8.99 -9.86 32.00
N LEU A 344 9.73 -8.75 31.92
CA LEU A 344 9.44 -7.64 31.02
C LEU A 344 9.50 -8.07 29.55
N SER A 345 10.53 -8.85 29.19
CA SER A 345 10.72 -9.33 27.81
C SER A 345 9.60 -10.29 27.39
N MET A 346 9.15 -11.18 28.28
CA MET A 346 8.07 -12.13 28.01
C MET A 346 6.73 -11.41 27.81
N PHE A 347 6.43 -10.44 28.67
CA PHE A 347 5.18 -9.65 28.57
C PHE A 347 5.15 -8.84 27.27
N LEU A 348 6.24 -8.12 26.95
CA LEU A 348 6.36 -7.40 25.68
C LEU A 348 6.24 -8.34 24.47
N ALA A 349 6.89 -9.50 24.51
CA ALA A 349 6.83 -10.49 23.45
C ALA A 349 5.39 -11.00 23.21
N LEU A 350 4.64 -11.30 24.28
CA LEU A 350 3.27 -11.78 24.20
C LEU A 350 2.30 -10.70 23.68
N SER A 351 2.53 -9.44 24.04
CA SER A 351 1.65 -8.33 23.62
C SER A 351 1.96 -7.76 22.23
N LEU A 352 3.22 -7.84 21.76
CA LEU A 352 3.63 -7.30 20.45
C LEU A 352 3.05 -8.10 19.26
N LEU A 353 2.82 -9.40 19.44
CA LEU A 353 2.40 -10.28 18.34
C LEU A 353 0.95 -10.04 17.87
N PRO A 354 -0.06 -9.94 18.76
CA PRO A 354 -1.41 -9.50 18.39
C PRO A 354 -1.42 -8.09 17.82
N LEU A 355 -0.62 -7.18 18.39
CA LEU A 355 -0.54 -5.80 17.94
C LEU A 355 0.01 -5.68 16.50
N ALA A 356 1.06 -6.46 16.20
CA ALA A 356 1.60 -6.58 14.86
C ALA A 356 0.57 -7.15 13.88
N ALA A 357 -0.24 -8.13 14.30
CA ALA A 357 -1.31 -8.69 13.47
C ALA A 357 -2.39 -7.65 13.13
N VAL A 358 -2.84 -6.87 14.14
CA VAL A 358 -3.81 -5.77 13.95
C VAL A 358 -3.25 -4.71 13.01
N GLY A 359 -1.99 -4.29 13.20
CA GLY A 359 -1.37 -3.30 12.33
C GLY A 359 -1.22 -3.77 10.88
N LEU A 360 -0.89 -5.04 10.69
CA LEU A 360 -0.74 -5.66 9.38
C LEU A 360 -2.09 -5.79 8.64
N TYR A 361 -3.14 -6.20 9.35
CA TYR A 361 -4.50 -6.27 8.80
C TYR A 361 -5.08 -4.88 8.53
N GLY A 362 -4.91 -3.93 9.45
CA GLY A 362 -5.36 -2.55 9.29
C GLY A 362 -4.71 -1.85 8.10
N ALA A 363 -3.40 -2.00 7.93
CA ALA A 363 -2.68 -1.46 6.78
C ALA A 363 -3.18 -2.06 5.45
N TYR A 364 -3.46 -3.36 5.42
CA TYR A 364 -4.05 -4.02 4.26
C TYR A 364 -5.44 -3.45 3.92
N GLN A 365 -6.32 -3.28 4.92
CA GLN A 365 -7.67 -2.76 4.70
C GLN A 365 -7.67 -1.33 4.17
N ILE A 366 -6.79 -0.46 4.69
CA ILE A 366 -6.67 0.92 4.20
C ILE A 366 -6.24 0.95 2.74
N GLU A 367 -5.25 0.14 2.37
CA GLU A 367 -4.76 0.13 0.99
C GLU A 367 -5.75 -0.55 0.02
N ALA A 368 -6.43 -1.61 0.48
CA ALA A 368 -7.52 -2.22 -0.28
C ALA A 368 -8.66 -1.21 -0.54
N ALA A 369 -9.03 -0.42 0.48
CA ALA A 369 -10.02 0.65 0.35
C ALA A 369 -9.57 1.74 -0.64
N GLU A 370 -8.31 2.19 -0.57
CA GLU A 370 -7.74 3.17 -1.51
C GLU A 370 -7.87 2.69 -2.96
N VAL A 371 -7.44 1.46 -3.26
CA VAL A 371 -7.51 0.88 -4.61
C VAL A 371 -8.96 0.71 -5.07
N GLN A 372 -9.85 0.20 -4.21
CA GLN A 372 -11.27 0.04 -4.53
C GLN A 372 -11.95 1.37 -4.83
N GLN A 373 -11.63 2.42 -4.07
CA GLN A 373 -12.19 3.74 -4.27
C GLN A 373 -11.69 4.39 -5.58
N ILE A 374 -10.42 4.23 -5.92
CA ILE A 374 -9.88 4.67 -7.23
C ILE A 374 -10.56 3.93 -8.38
N ARG A 375 -10.76 2.60 -8.27
CA ARG A 375 -11.47 1.81 -9.28
C ARG A 375 -12.91 2.29 -9.45
N ARG A 376 -13.62 2.53 -8.35
CA ARG A 376 -14.99 3.04 -8.34
C ARG A 376 -15.07 4.39 -9.04
N ILE A 377 -14.21 5.35 -8.69
CA ILE A 377 -14.14 6.67 -9.35
C ILE A 377 -13.89 6.52 -10.85
N ARG A 378 -13.02 5.58 -11.27
CA ARG A 378 -12.75 5.31 -12.68
C ARG A 378 -13.96 4.76 -13.42
N GLN A 379 -14.69 3.82 -12.81
CA GLN A 379 -15.92 3.26 -13.39
C GLN A 379 -17.01 4.32 -13.48
N GLU A 380 -17.29 5.04 -12.40
CA GLU A 380 -18.30 6.11 -12.36
C GLU A 380 -18.02 7.19 -13.40
N ALA A 381 -16.76 7.61 -13.56
CA ALA A 381 -16.36 8.59 -14.58
C ALA A 381 -16.58 8.08 -16.02
N MET A 382 -16.30 6.80 -16.27
CA MET A 382 -16.52 6.20 -17.60
C MET A 382 -18.01 5.99 -17.88
N GLU A 383 -18.79 5.58 -16.88
CA GLU A 383 -20.24 5.42 -16.98
C GLU A 383 -20.95 6.77 -17.16
N GLU A 384 -20.51 7.83 -16.48
CA GLU A 384 -20.96 9.20 -16.72
C GLU A 384 -20.70 9.63 -18.17
N ALA A 385 -19.47 9.40 -18.67
CA ALA A 385 -19.12 9.68 -20.06
C ALA A 385 -19.97 8.90 -21.06
N GLN A 386 -20.20 7.61 -20.80
CA GLN A 386 -21.04 6.75 -21.65
C GLN A 386 -22.51 7.15 -21.62
N ARG A 387 -23.05 7.52 -20.44
CA ARG A 387 -24.42 8.04 -20.32
C ARG A 387 -24.63 9.26 -21.21
N LEU A 388 -23.66 10.17 -21.26
CA LEU A 388 -23.71 11.34 -22.16
C LEU A 388 -23.69 10.95 -23.66
N ASP A 389 -22.97 9.89 -24.06
CA ASP A 389 -23.02 9.36 -25.44
C ASP A 389 -24.39 8.74 -25.76
N TYR A 390 -24.94 7.94 -24.83
CA TYR A 390 -26.26 7.31 -24.99
C TYR A 390 -27.40 8.31 -25.04
N SER A 391 -27.37 9.34 -24.19
CA SER A 391 -28.38 10.41 -24.19
C SER A 391 -28.44 11.16 -25.53
N GLY A 392 -27.37 11.10 -26.34
CA GLY A 392 -27.38 11.55 -27.73
C GLY A 392 -28.55 11.00 -28.56
N ASP A 393 -28.83 9.70 -28.43
CA ASP A 393 -29.95 9.06 -29.14
C ASP A 393 -31.29 9.47 -28.54
N THR A 394 -31.37 9.59 -27.21
CA THR A 394 -32.60 10.03 -26.54
C THR A 394 -33.01 11.42 -27.03
N ILE A 395 -32.05 12.32 -27.25
CA ILE A 395 -32.37 13.65 -27.80
C ILE A 395 -32.89 13.49 -29.21
N LEU A 396 -32.22 12.74 -30.08
CA LEU A 396 -32.69 12.57 -31.46
C LEU A 396 -34.11 11.96 -31.52
N GLN A 397 -34.45 11.07 -30.58
CA GLN A 397 -35.81 10.57 -30.39
C GLN A 397 -36.78 11.63 -29.83
N GLU A 398 -36.39 12.43 -28.86
CA GLU A 398 -37.21 13.56 -28.39
C GLU A 398 -37.45 14.57 -29.51
N LEU A 399 -36.48 14.76 -30.40
CA LEU A 399 -36.59 15.60 -31.59
C LEU A 399 -37.53 14.99 -32.64
N SER A 400 -37.48 13.68 -32.85
CA SER A 400 -38.44 13.02 -33.74
C SER A 400 -39.87 13.15 -33.21
N LEU A 401 -40.08 12.97 -31.90
CA LEU A 401 -41.38 13.16 -31.25
C LEU A 401 -41.86 14.61 -31.30
N LEU A 402 -40.96 15.58 -31.13
CA LEU A 402 -41.30 17.00 -31.23
C LEU A 402 -41.73 17.38 -32.65
N THR A 403 -40.97 16.96 -33.65
CA THR A 403 -41.28 17.26 -35.05
C THR A 403 -42.55 16.56 -35.52
N TYR A 404 -42.81 15.33 -35.07
CA TYR A 404 -44.10 14.66 -35.25
C TYR A 404 -45.27 15.48 -34.70
N ARG A 405 -45.19 15.93 -33.44
CA ARG A 405 -46.24 16.76 -32.80
C ARG A 405 -46.49 18.07 -33.55
N LEU A 406 -45.44 18.69 -34.08
CA LEU A 406 -45.55 19.90 -34.89
C LEU A 406 -46.21 19.62 -36.25
N ALA A 407 -45.86 18.53 -36.92
CA ALA A 407 -46.46 18.13 -38.20
C ALA A 407 -47.96 17.77 -38.07
N GLU A 408 -48.34 17.17 -36.94
CA GLU A 408 -49.72 16.80 -36.60
C GLU A 408 -50.59 17.97 -36.12
N HIS A 409 -50.01 19.16 -35.93
CA HIS A 409 -50.77 20.34 -35.52
C HIS A 409 -51.85 20.69 -36.58
N ARG A 410 -53.12 20.66 -36.17
CA ARG A 410 -54.31 20.73 -37.05
C ARG A 410 -54.24 21.84 -38.11
N GLN A 411 -53.86 23.06 -37.71
CA GLN A 411 -53.76 24.21 -38.61
C GLN A 411 -52.63 24.07 -39.64
N TRP A 412 -51.49 23.49 -39.24
CA TRP A 412 -50.32 23.35 -40.11
C TRP A 412 -50.50 22.18 -41.06
N ARG A 413 -51.08 21.06 -40.60
CA ARG A 413 -51.45 19.91 -41.42
C ARG A 413 -52.42 20.29 -42.53
N GLN A 414 -53.44 21.10 -42.23
CA GLN A 414 -54.37 21.62 -43.24
C GLN A 414 -53.69 22.52 -44.27
N ALA A 415 -52.76 23.38 -43.84
CA ALA A 415 -52.01 24.25 -44.74
C ALA A 415 -50.99 23.50 -45.62
N LEU A 416 -50.32 22.47 -45.07
CA LEU A 416 -49.39 21.59 -45.82
C LEU A 416 -50.09 20.76 -46.89
N LEU A 417 -51.30 20.28 -46.63
CA LEU A 417 -52.08 19.48 -47.59
C LEU A 417 -52.88 20.35 -48.58
N SER A 418 -52.89 21.68 -48.40
CA SER A 418 -53.58 22.62 -49.29
C SER A 418 -53.07 22.51 -50.74
N PRO A 419 -53.94 22.62 -51.76
CA PRO A 419 -53.53 22.67 -53.16
C PRO A 419 -52.71 23.92 -53.51
N ALA A 420 -52.80 25.00 -52.72
CA ALA A 420 -52.03 26.21 -52.94
C ALA A 420 -50.61 26.10 -52.36
N SER A 421 -49.60 26.17 -53.22
CA SER A 421 -48.18 26.11 -52.83
C SER A 421 -47.76 27.18 -51.80
N SER A 422 -48.42 28.34 -51.80
CA SER A 422 -48.18 29.44 -50.84
C SER A 422 -48.56 29.07 -49.40
N HIS A 423 -49.66 28.34 -49.20
CA HIS A 423 -50.08 27.87 -47.88
C HIS A 423 -49.13 26.80 -47.33
N GLY A 424 -48.69 25.88 -48.20
CA GLY A 424 -47.68 24.89 -47.85
C GLY A 424 -46.36 25.54 -47.43
N LEU A 425 -45.85 26.49 -48.21
CA LEU A 425 -44.61 27.20 -47.90
C LEU A 425 -44.69 28.01 -46.58
N ALA A 426 -45.81 28.69 -46.35
CA ALA A 426 -46.04 29.43 -45.10
C ALA A 426 -46.10 28.49 -43.87
N ALA A 427 -46.66 27.29 -44.02
CA ALA A 427 -46.66 26.28 -42.97
C ALA A 427 -45.25 25.74 -42.68
N LEU A 428 -44.46 25.47 -43.73
CA LEU A 428 -43.05 25.08 -43.60
C LEU A 428 -42.23 26.14 -42.83
N GLN A 429 -42.42 27.42 -43.13
CA GLN A 429 -41.74 28.53 -42.42
C GLN A 429 -42.12 28.59 -40.93
N LYS A 430 -43.40 28.36 -40.59
CA LYS A 430 -43.86 28.32 -39.20
C LYS A 430 -43.28 27.13 -38.43
N ILE A 431 -43.22 25.95 -39.05
CA ILE A 431 -42.58 24.76 -38.49
C ILE A 431 -41.09 25.01 -38.25
N GLU A 432 -40.40 25.57 -39.23
CA GLU A 432 -38.98 25.92 -39.11
C GLU A 432 -38.72 26.91 -37.98
N ALA A 433 -39.52 27.98 -37.87
CA ALA A 433 -39.43 28.96 -36.80
C ALA A 433 -39.71 28.37 -35.41
N ALA A 434 -40.71 27.50 -35.30
CA ALA A 434 -41.06 26.83 -34.03
C ALA A 434 -39.97 25.86 -33.56
N CYS A 435 -39.31 25.17 -34.49
CA CYS A 435 -38.13 24.36 -34.23
C CYS A 435 -36.94 25.23 -33.81
N ARG A 436 -36.69 26.34 -34.51
CA ARG A 436 -35.60 27.28 -34.19
C ARG A 436 -35.75 27.91 -32.80
N ALA A 437 -36.97 28.29 -32.40
CA ALA A 437 -37.28 28.83 -31.08
C ALA A 437 -36.94 27.85 -29.93
N ARG A 438 -36.93 26.55 -30.21
CA ARG A 438 -36.54 25.49 -29.27
C ARG A 438 -35.07 25.05 -29.43
N GLY A 439 -34.27 25.83 -30.15
CA GLY A 439 -32.85 25.57 -30.35
C GLY A 439 -32.53 24.57 -31.47
N LEU A 440 -33.50 24.20 -32.31
CA LEU A 440 -33.33 23.25 -33.41
C LEU A 440 -33.07 23.97 -34.72
N SER A 441 -31.86 23.83 -35.25
CA SER A 441 -31.52 24.31 -36.59
C SER A 441 -31.88 23.24 -37.62
N ILE A 442 -33.00 23.42 -38.30
CA ILE A 442 -33.35 22.61 -39.48
C ILE A 442 -32.64 23.24 -40.68
N ASP A 443 -31.89 22.45 -41.44
CA ASP A 443 -31.14 22.96 -42.59
C ASP A 443 -31.98 22.95 -43.87
N ASP A 444 -32.79 21.90 -44.08
CA ASP A 444 -33.73 21.81 -45.21
C ASP A 444 -35.01 21.07 -44.80
N LEU A 445 -36.15 21.64 -45.21
CA LEU A 445 -37.49 21.13 -44.96
C LEU A 445 -38.20 21.02 -46.32
N ALA A 446 -38.60 19.82 -46.70
CA ALA A 446 -39.22 19.57 -47.99
C ALA A 446 -40.57 18.86 -47.83
N LEU A 447 -41.58 19.32 -48.56
CA LEU A 447 -42.84 18.64 -48.73
C LEU A 447 -42.85 17.93 -50.07
N LEU A 448 -42.92 16.60 -50.02
CA LEU A 448 -42.99 15.70 -51.16
C LEU A 448 -44.42 15.23 -51.31
N ALA A 449 -45.12 15.73 -52.32
CA ALA A 449 -46.42 15.23 -52.72
C ALA A 449 -46.26 14.53 -54.08
N PRO A 450 -46.51 13.22 -54.20
CA PRO A 450 -46.21 12.46 -55.43
C PRO A 450 -46.86 13.01 -56.70
N LEU A 451 -47.99 13.71 -56.57
CA LEU A 451 -48.75 14.31 -57.67
C LEU A 451 -48.47 15.80 -57.89
N ARG A 452 -47.52 16.41 -57.15
CA ARG A 452 -47.22 17.85 -57.21
C ARG A 452 -45.70 18.09 -57.18
N PRO A 453 -45.21 19.20 -57.74
CA PRO A 453 -43.80 19.55 -57.60
C PRO A 453 -43.43 19.69 -56.11
N PRO A 454 -42.23 19.23 -55.71
CA PRO A 454 -41.79 19.29 -54.32
C PRO A 454 -41.65 20.75 -53.86
N LEU A 455 -42.21 21.07 -52.70
CA LEU A 455 -42.03 22.37 -52.06
C LEU A 455 -40.87 22.27 -51.09
N THR A 456 -39.89 23.16 -51.20
CA THR A 456 -38.69 23.09 -50.38
C THR A 456 -38.40 24.44 -49.75
N LEU A 457 -38.22 24.45 -48.44
CA LEU A 457 -37.78 25.59 -47.67
C LEU A 457 -36.34 25.32 -47.20
N ALA A 458 -35.37 25.91 -47.89
CA ALA A 458 -33.98 25.88 -47.48
C ALA A 458 -33.74 27.03 -46.48
N SER A 459 -33.38 26.69 -45.24
CA SER A 459 -33.07 27.66 -44.18
C SER A 459 -31.76 28.41 -44.46
N ASN A 460 -30.82 27.76 -45.15
CA ASN A 460 -29.52 28.28 -45.52
C ASN A 460 -29.28 28.09 -47.03
N SER A 461 -28.95 29.16 -47.77
CA SER A 461 -28.81 29.16 -49.24
C SER A 461 -27.60 28.39 -49.80
N VAL A 462 -26.76 27.82 -48.93
CA VAL A 462 -25.61 26.99 -49.32
C VAL A 462 -25.95 25.53 -49.03
N ALA A 463 -26.73 24.91 -49.93
CA ALA A 463 -27.09 23.50 -49.80
C ALA A 463 -25.82 22.64 -49.76
N ASN A 464 -25.54 22.03 -48.60
CA ASN A 464 -24.52 21.01 -48.47
C ASN A 464 -24.86 19.87 -49.47
N LYS A 465 -23.88 19.47 -50.29
CA LYS A 465 -24.04 18.42 -51.31
C LYS A 465 -24.64 17.13 -50.74
N VAL A 466 -24.28 16.79 -49.50
CA VAL A 466 -24.82 15.62 -48.81
C VAL A 466 -26.27 15.80 -48.40
N LEU A 467 -26.64 16.99 -47.91
CA LEU A 467 -28.03 17.31 -47.57
C LEU A 467 -28.93 17.17 -48.81
N ARG A 468 -28.46 17.70 -49.94
CA ARG A 468 -29.15 17.57 -51.24
C ARG A 468 -29.26 16.10 -51.66
N ARG A 469 -28.19 15.31 -51.55
CA ARG A 469 -28.18 13.88 -51.90
C ARG A 469 -29.12 13.05 -51.01
N THR A 470 -29.05 13.22 -49.70
CA THR A 470 -29.90 12.53 -48.73
C THR A 470 -31.38 12.82 -49.01
N LYS A 471 -31.71 14.08 -49.30
CA LYS A 471 -33.05 14.47 -49.74
C LYS A 471 -33.48 13.83 -51.06
N GLU A 472 -32.62 13.82 -52.08
CA GLU A 472 -32.91 13.17 -53.36
C GLU A 472 -33.17 11.66 -53.18
N VAL A 473 -32.36 10.97 -52.37
CA VAL A 473 -32.54 9.54 -52.07
C VAL A 473 -33.84 9.29 -51.29
N LEU A 474 -34.11 10.06 -50.23
CA LEU A 474 -35.33 9.90 -49.44
C LEU A 474 -36.59 10.25 -50.24
N ALA A 475 -36.52 11.21 -51.17
CA ALA A 475 -37.61 11.51 -52.08
C ALA A 475 -37.97 10.31 -52.98
N VAL A 476 -36.95 9.58 -53.45
CA VAL A 476 -37.14 8.36 -54.24
C VAL A 476 -37.71 7.24 -53.38
N VAL A 477 -37.20 7.05 -52.16
CA VAL A 477 -37.74 6.06 -51.21
C VAL A 477 -39.22 6.36 -50.90
N CYS A 478 -39.59 7.62 -50.67
CA CYS A 478 -40.97 8.03 -50.42
C CYS A 478 -41.86 7.80 -51.65
N ALA A 479 -41.38 8.09 -52.86
CA ALA A 479 -42.14 7.84 -54.09
C ALA A 479 -42.42 6.35 -54.29
N ARG A 480 -41.41 5.48 -54.12
CA ARG A 480 -41.57 4.03 -54.23
C ARG A 480 -42.46 3.44 -53.15
N PHE A 481 -42.33 3.94 -51.91
CA PHE A 481 -43.23 3.56 -50.82
C PHE A 481 -44.67 4.01 -51.10
N HIS A 482 -44.86 5.18 -51.71
CA HIS A 482 -46.18 5.65 -52.13
C HIS A 482 -46.80 4.74 -53.19
N ASP A 483 -46.04 4.34 -54.21
CA ASP A 483 -46.46 3.38 -55.24
C ASP A 483 -46.82 2.02 -54.63
N PHE A 484 -46.08 1.60 -53.59
CA PHE A 484 -46.38 0.37 -52.85
C PHE A 484 -47.73 0.43 -52.12
N ILE A 485 -48.03 1.54 -51.42
CA ILE A 485 -49.27 1.69 -50.64
C ILE A 485 -50.49 1.92 -51.54
N HIS A 486 -50.35 2.65 -52.64
CA HIS A 486 -51.48 3.05 -53.50
C HIS A 486 -51.63 2.22 -54.78
N GLY A 487 -50.74 1.24 -55.01
CA GLY A 487 -50.58 0.62 -56.32
C GLY A 487 -49.88 1.59 -57.30
N ALA A 488 -49.27 1.05 -58.36
CA ALA A 488 -48.60 1.88 -59.37
C ALA A 488 -49.56 2.97 -59.88
N SER A 489 -49.30 4.23 -59.51
CA SER A 489 -50.13 5.35 -59.95
C SER A 489 -49.91 5.58 -61.45
N ALA A 490 -50.98 5.82 -62.21
CA ALA A 490 -50.92 6.08 -63.66
C ALA A 490 -50.24 7.41 -64.02
N ILE A 491 -49.98 8.27 -63.02
CA ILE A 491 -49.35 9.58 -63.18
C ILE A 491 -47.91 9.46 -62.66
N PRO A 492 -46.89 9.54 -63.53
CA PRO A 492 -45.50 9.50 -63.10
C PRO A 492 -45.21 10.72 -62.21
N PRO A 493 -44.48 10.55 -61.09
CA PRO A 493 -44.11 11.66 -60.25
C PRO A 493 -43.30 12.70 -61.06
N PRO A 494 -43.43 14.00 -60.75
CA PRO A 494 -42.70 15.04 -61.47
C PRO A 494 -41.19 14.78 -61.39
N PRO A 495 -40.42 15.07 -62.46
CA PRO A 495 -39.01 14.73 -62.53
C PRO A 495 -38.23 15.43 -61.41
N LEU A 496 -37.72 14.64 -60.46
CA LEU A 496 -36.77 15.11 -59.47
C LEU A 496 -35.47 15.46 -60.21
N GLY A 497 -34.88 16.62 -59.89
CA GLY A 497 -33.58 17.05 -60.43
C GLY A 497 -32.41 16.25 -59.87
N LEU A 498 -32.41 14.93 -60.11
CA LEU A 498 -31.50 13.95 -59.54
C LEU A 498 -30.07 14.15 -60.06
N THR A 499 -29.11 14.11 -59.14
CA THR A 499 -27.68 14.04 -59.47
C THR A 499 -27.31 12.72 -60.17
N SER A 500 -26.23 12.71 -60.96
CA SER A 500 -25.77 11.53 -61.72
C SER A 500 -25.49 10.32 -60.81
N GLY A 501 -24.91 10.54 -59.62
CA GLY A 501 -24.67 9.50 -58.63
C GLY A 501 -25.94 8.93 -58.00
N VAL A 502 -27.00 9.75 -57.83
CA VAL A 502 -28.30 9.28 -57.33
C VAL A 502 -29.06 8.55 -58.43
N LYS A 503 -28.96 8.94 -59.71
CA LYS A 503 -29.54 8.18 -60.83
C LYS A 503 -28.99 6.75 -60.92
N GLU A 504 -27.70 6.56 -60.65
CA GLU A 504 -27.08 5.22 -60.65
C GLU A 504 -27.49 4.41 -59.41
N ALA A 505 -27.64 5.06 -58.24
CA ALA A 505 -28.24 4.44 -57.05
C ALA A 505 -29.74 4.13 -57.22
N LEU A 506 -30.44 4.90 -58.05
CA LEU A 506 -31.85 4.71 -58.42
C LEU A 506 -32.04 3.37 -59.13
N ASN A 507 -31.13 3.01 -60.04
CA ASN A 507 -31.15 1.72 -60.74
C ASN A 507 -31.00 0.56 -59.74
N VAL A 508 -30.23 0.74 -58.67
CA VAL A 508 -30.13 -0.25 -57.59
C VAL A 508 -31.44 -0.32 -56.80
N LEU A 509 -32.01 0.84 -56.41
CA LEU A 509 -33.30 0.92 -55.70
C LEU A 509 -34.49 0.39 -56.52
N GLN A 510 -34.42 0.43 -57.86
CA GLN A 510 -35.40 -0.19 -58.75
C GLN A 510 -35.35 -1.73 -58.71
N VAL A 511 -34.18 -2.31 -58.42
CA VAL A 511 -33.93 -3.75 -58.35
C VAL A 511 -34.09 -4.29 -56.91
N LEU A 512 -34.10 -3.41 -55.90
CA LEU A 512 -34.28 -3.81 -54.51
C LEU A 512 -35.71 -4.28 -54.21
N ASP A 513 -35.81 -5.40 -53.48
CA ASP A 513 -37.06 -5.99 -53.03
C ASP A 513 -37.91 -5.02 -52.18
N GLN A 514 -39.24 -5.10 -52.34
CA GLN A 514 -40.25 -4.31 -51.62
C GLN A 514 -40.01 -4.23 -50.08
N PRO A 515 -39.71 -5.33 -49.37
CA PRO A 515 -39.32 -5.32 -47.95
C PRO A 515 -38.08 -4.48 -47.61
N VAL A 516 -37.12 -4.32 -48.52
CA VAL A 516 -35.92 -3.51 -48.29
C VAL A 516 -36.29 -2.03 -48.31
N VAL A 517 -37.08 -1.60 -49.31
CA VAL A 517 -37.54 -0.22 -49.43
C VAL A 517 -38.44 0.16 -48.25
N ALA A 518 -39.34 -0.74 -47.84
CA ALA A 518 -40.17 -0.54 -46.65
C ALA A 518 -39.32 -0.34 -45.38
N ARG A 519 -38.29 -1.18 -45.17
CA ARG A 519 -37.38 -1.03 -44.02
C ARG A 519 -36.61 0.30 -44.03
N MET A 520 -36.14 0.74 -45.20
CA MET A 520 -35.48 2.04 -45.34
C MET A 520 -36.44 3.19 -45.02
N PHE A 521 -37.70 3.11 -45.47
CA PHE A 521 -38.72 4.09 -45.14
C PHE A 521 -39.04 4.10 -43.63
N TYR A 522 -39.31 2.94 -43.02
CA TYR A 522 -39.63 2.86 -41.59
C TYR A 522 -38.48 3.38 -40.72
N ALA A 523 -37.22 3.07 -41.06
CA ALA A 523 -36.06 3.59 -40.36
C ALA A 523 -36.00 5.13 -40.38
N ALA A 524 -36.26 5.75 -41.54
CA ALA A 524 -36.31 7.19 -41.68
C ALA A 524 -37.59 7.84 -41.08
N HIS A 525 -38.68 7.08 -40.94
CA HIS A 525 -39.98 7.56 -40.46
C HIS A 525 -40.13 7.52 -38.93
N GLU A 526 -39.83 6.38 -38.30
CA GLU A 526 -40.10 6.18 -36.87
C GLU A 526 -39.02 6.74 -35.95
N LEU A 527 -37.74 6.56 -36.32
CA LEU A 527 -36.61 6.88 -35.44
C LEU A 527 -35.84 8.14 -35.89
N GLY A 528 -35.99 8.53 -37.17
CA GLY A 528 -35.06 9.43 -37.82
C GLY A 528 -33.71 8.75 -38.04
N GLU A 529 -33.14 8.91 -39.22
CA GLU A 529 -31.91 8.24 -39.61
C GLU A 529 -30.73 9.23 -39.59
N ILE A 530 -29.65 8.88 -38.90
CA ILE A 530 -28.36 9.56 -39.10
C ILE A 530 -27.66 8.88 -40.26
N SER A 531 -27.70 9.51 -41.43
CA SER A 531 -26.96 9.04 -42.59
C SER A 531 -25.55 9.65 -42.59
N ARG A 532 -24.54 8.79 -42.80
CA ARG A 532 -23.16 9.19 -43.04
C ARG A 532 -22.78 8.79 -44.45
N THR A 533 -22.57 9.76 -45.35
CA THR A 533 -22.00 9.47 -46.66
C THR A 533 -20.55 9.95 -46.70
N GLY A 534 -19.60 9.03 -46.84
CA GLY A 534 -18.19 9.41 -47.04
C GLY A 534 -17.53 10.07 -45.82
N GLN A 535 -16.85 11.20 -46.04
CA GLN A 535 -16.19 12.02 -44.99
C GLN A 535 -17.06 13.21 -44.55
N ASP A 536 -18.32 13.26 -44.99
CA ASP A 536 -19.19 14.40 -44.78
C ASP A 536 -19.87 14.36 -43.41
N GLU A 537 -20.30 15.54 -42.95
CA GLU A 537 -20.96 15.77 -41.67
C GLU A 537 -22.19 14.85 -41.52
N PRO A 538 -22.38 14.17 -40.36
CA PRO A 538 -23.54 13.31 -40.17
C PRO A 538 -24.83 14.12 -40.30
N ILE A 539 -25.74 13.63 -41.14
CA ILE A 539 -27.03 14.29 -41.39
C ILE A 539 -28.11 13.49 -40.72
N PHE A 540 -28.83 14.14 -39.83
CA PHE A 540 -30.10 13.64 -39.33
C PHE A 540 -31.17 13.92 -40.37
N SER A 541 -31.83 12.86 -40.83
CA SER A 541 -32.91 12.94 -41.81
C SER A 541 -34.12 12.16 -41.33
N MET A 542 -35.29 12.74 -41.53
CA MET A 542 -36.54 12.20 -41.02
C MET A 542 -37.66 12.43 -42.02
N VAL A 543 -38.53 11.43 -42.16
CA VAL A 543 -39.70 11.49 -43.05
C VAL A 543 -40.96 11.44 -42.20
N GLN A 544 -41.88 12.37 -42.39
CA GLN A 544 -43.19 12.35 -41.75
C GLN A 544 -44.31 12.19 -42.77
N THR A 545 -45.23 11.27 -42.50
CA THR A 545 -46.37 11.01 -43.39
C THR A 545 -47.51 11.97 -43.08
N LEU A 546 -48.09 12.57 -44.12
CA LEU A 546 -49.26 13.42 -44.02
C LEU A 546 -50.43 12.73 -44.72
N ALA A 547 -51.40 12.29 -43.92
CA ALA A 547 -52.63 11.68 -44.43
C ALA A 547 -53.82 12.64 -44.33
N ARG A 548 -54.85 12.44 -45.15
CA ARG A 548 -56.16 13.07 -45.03
C ARG A 548 -57.21 11.98 -45.12
N GLN A 549 -58.11 11.92 -44.12
CA GLN A 549 -59.18 10.90 -44.06
C GLN A 549 -58.65 9.45 -44.22
N GLY A 550 -57.50 9.12 -43.63
CA GLY A 550 -56.89 7.79 -43.71
C GLY A 550 -56.13 7.48 -45.01
N ARG A 551 -56.12 8.40 -45.98
CA ARG A 551 -55.32 8.28 -47.21
C ARG A 551 -54.03 9.09 -47.12
N LEU A 552 -52.89 8.47 -47.40
CA LEU A 552 -51.59 9.13 -47.45
C LEU A 552 -51.51 10.04 -48.68
N GLU A 553 -51.23 11.34 -48.49
CA GLU A 553 -51.24 12.33 -49.57
C GLU A 553 -49.88 13.03 -49.78
N ALA A 554 -49.08 13.20 -48.73
CA ALA A 554 -47.78 13.85 -48.82
C ALA A 554 -46.80 13.35 -47.75
N TYR A 555 -45.53 13.67 -47.92
CA TYR A 555 -44.44 13.38 -47.00
C TYR A 555 -43.69 14.66 -46.66
N LEU A 556 -43.52 14.94 -45.37
CA LEU A 556 -42.70 16.02 -44.86
C LEU A 556 -41.30 15.47 -44.55
N LEU A 557 -40.33 15.82 -45.37
CA LEU A 557 -38.93 15.51 -45.17
C LEU A 557 -38.26 16.62 -44.36
N LEU A 558 -37.57 16.24 -43.30
CA LEU A 558 -36.83 17.13 -42.42
C LEU A 558 -35.38 16.68 -42.37
N THR A 559 -34.46 17.58 -42.67
CA THR A 559 -33.02 17.30 -42.63
C THR A 559 -32.27 18.37 -41.87
N ALA A 560 -31.34 17.93 -41.02
CA ALA A 560 -30.53 18.80 -40.18
C ALA A 560 -29.14 18.18 -39.95
N ARG A 561 -28.14 19.02 -39.75
CA ARG A 561 -26.80 18.57 -39.36
C ARG A 561 -26.81 18.05 -37.92
N ALA A 562 -26.55 16.75 -37.76
CA ALA A 562 -26.55 16.10 -36.46
C ALA A 562 -25.45 16.67 -35.53
N GLU A 563 -24.31 17.08 -36.10
CA GLU A 563 -23.21 17.72 -35.35
C GLU A 563 -23.67 18.99 -34.62
N THR A 564 -24.44 19.87 -35.28
CA THR A 564 -24.86 21.16 -34.70
C THR A 564 -25.86 20.96 -33.55
N ILE A 565 -26.81 20.05 -33.73
CA ILE A 565 -27.80 19.69 -32.72
C ILE A 565 -27.10 19.11 -31.49
N PHE A 566 -26.21 18.14 -31.71
CA PHE A 566 -25.52 17.45 -30.62
C PHE A 566 -24.48 18.31 -29.92
N GLN A 567 -23.79 19.21 -30.63
CA GLN A 567 -22.87 20.16 -30.02
C GLN A 567 -23.59 21.01 -28.96
N ARG A 568 -24.75 21.59 -29.30
CA ARG A 568 -25.54 22.41 -28.34
C ARG A 568 -25.98 21.61 -27.12
N TYR A 569 -26.40 20.36 -27.34
CA TYR A 569 -26.73 19.46 -26.24
C TYR A 569 -25.51 19.21 -25.34
N LEU A 570 -24.38 18.83 -25.91
CA LEU A 570 -23.15 18.57 -25.16
C LEU A 570 -22.69 19.81 -24.39
N GLU A 571 -22.81 21.01 -24.95
CA GLU A 571 -22.53 22.27 -24.24
C GLU A 571 -23.37 22.41 -22.97
N GLN A 572 -24.67 22.10 -23.04
CA GLN A 572 -25.57 22.17 -21.87
C GLN A 572 -25.32 21.02 -20.88
N ALA A 573 -25.17 19.80 -21.38
CA ALA A 573 -25.00 18.60 -20.57
C ALA A 573 -23.66 18.62 -19.81
N VAL A 574 -22.56 19.00 -20.48
CA VAL A 574 -21.24 19.14 -19.85
C VAL A 574 -21.24 20.29 -18.85
N ARG A 575 -21.91 21.41 -19.13
CA ARG A 575 -22.06 22.50 -18.16
C ARG A 575 -22.78 22.05 -16.90
N ARG A 576 -23.88 21.31 -17.03
CA ARG A 576 -24.61 20.75 -15.87
C ARG A 576 -23.75 19.74 -15.10
N ALA A 577 -23.11 18.81 -15.79
CA ALA A 577 -22.24 17.81 -15.17
C ALA A 577 -21.06 18.44 -14.41
N ASN A 578 -20.48 19.53 -14.93
CA ASN A 578 -19.40 20.27 -14.26
C ASN A 578 -19.84 21.03 -13.00
N ILE A 579 -21.13 21.32 -12.83
CA ILE A 579 -21.66 21.92 -11.61
C ILE A 579 -21.85 20.85 -10.52
N GLU A 580 -22.31 19.67 -10.93
CA GLU A 580 -22.65 18.58 -10.00
C GLU A 580 -21.43 17.75 -9.57
N THR A 581 -20.37 17.70 -10.37
CA THR A 581 -19.26 16.78 -10.16
C THR A 581 -17.93 17.45 -9.80
N ALA A 582 -17.17 16.81 -8.92
CA ALA A 582 -15.81 17.24 -8.57
C ALA A 582 -14.82 16.91 -9.70
N GLY A 583 -14.70 17.79 -10.69
CA GLY A 583 -13.73 17.67 -11.79
C GLY A 583 -14.16 18.48 -13.01
N LEU A 584 -13.43 18.30 -14.12
CA LEU A 584 -13.77 18.96 -15.38
C LEU A 584 -14.06 17.90 -16.43
N LEU A 585 -15.26 17.96 -16.99
CA LEU A 585 -15.65 17.37 -18.25
C LEU A 585 -15.58 18.44 -19.34
N SER A 586 -15.14 18.03 -20.52
CA SER A 586 -15.10 18.85 -21.71
C SER A 586 -15.21 17.97 -22.93
N PHE A 587 -15.55 18.56 -24.07
CA PHE A 587 -15.62 17.85 -25.32
C PHE A 587 -14.98 18.67 -26.43
N GLY A 588 -14.49 17.99 -27.45
CA GLY A 588 -13.93 18.63 -28.63
C GLY A 588 -14.31 17.87 -29.89
N ARG A 589 -14.44 18.61 -30.98
CA ARG A 589 -14.57 18.05 -32.31
C ARG A 589 -13.21 17.50 -32.73
N PHE A 590 -13.10 16.19 -32.83
CA PHE A 590 -11.93 15.54 -33.40
C PHE A 590 -12.00 15.61 -34.92
N ASP A 591 -10.87 15.84 -35.55
CA ASP A 591 -10.73 15.84 -37.00
C ASP A 591 -9.38 15.21 -37.30
N SER A 592 -9.39 14.17 -38.11
CA SER A 592 -8.16 13.49 -38.54
C SER A 592 -7.14 14.43 -39.21
N ARG A 593 -7.57 15.60 -39.74
CA ARG A 593 -6.72 16.61 -40.39
C ARG A 593 -6.36 17.79 -39.50
N THR A 594 -7.18 18.18 -38.54
CA THR A 594 -6.89 19.37 -37.70
C THR A 594 -6.61 19.04 -36.23
N GLY A 595 -6.73 17.77 -35.85
CA GLY A 595 -6.54 17.31 -34.48
C GLY A 595 -7.81 17.48 -33.67
N LEU A 596 -7.70 17.99 -32.45
CA LEU A 596 -8.84 18.26 -31.58
C LEU A 596 -9.14 19.76 -31.58
N ALA A 597 -10.33 20.14 -32.07
CA ALA A 597 -10.88 21.48 -31.90
C ALA A 597 -11.80 21.48 -30.68
N LEU A 598 -11.35 22.09 -29.58
CA LEU A 598 -12.15 22.22 -28.36
C LEU A 598 -13.32 23.19 -28.59
N SER A 599 -14.55 22.71 -28.42
CA SER A 599 -15.75 23.54 -28.60
C SER A 599 -15.97 24.51 -27.44
N HIS A 600 -15.57 24.12 -26.23
CA HIS A 600 -15.79 24.89 -25.01
C HIS A 600 -14.47 25.50 -24.51
N ARG A 601 -14.32 26.82 -24.63
CA ARG A 601 -13.12 27.56 -24.20
C ARG A 601 -13.14 27.97 -22.73
N ASP A 602 -14.17 27.61 -21.98
CA ASP A 602 -14.17 27.85 -20.53
C ASP A 602 -12.98 27.10 -19.93
N HIS A 603 -12.32 27.73 -18.95
CA HIS A 603 -11.07 27.25 -18.37
C HIS A 603 -9.83 27.34 -19.30
N ARG A 604 -9.66 28.44 -20.05
CA ARG A 604 -8.42 28.69 -20.85
C ARG A 604 -7.12 28.49 -20.05
N GLY A 605 -7.13 28.83 -18.76
CA GLY A 605 -6.00 28.59 -17.86
C GLY A 605 -5.67 27.10 -17.69
N PHE A 606 -6.69 26.25 -17.54
CA PHE A 606 -6.53 24.80 -17.45
C PHE A 606 -5.92 24.21 -18.73
N TRP A 607 -6.40 24.59 -19.91
CA TRP A 607 -5.88 24.05 -21.18
C TRP A 607 -4.41 24.40 -21.46
N ARG A 608 -3.90 25.48 -20.85
CA ARG A 608 -2.47 25.86 -20.90
C ARG A 608 -1.62 25.09 -19.89
N SER A 609 -2.23 24.53 -18.84
CA SER A 609 -1.54 23.74 -17.82
C SER A 609 -1.02 22.40 -18.36
N VAL A 610 -0.13 21.75 -17.59
CA VAL A 610 0.36 20.40 -17.90
C VAL A 610 -0.79 19.39 -17.94
N ALA A 611 -1.78 19.50 -17.04
CA ALA A 611 -2.94 18.62 -16.98
C ALA A 611 -3.83 18.78 -18.22
N GLY A 612 -4.11 20.01 -18.65
CA GLY A 612 -4.91 20.29 -19.85
C GLY A 612 -4.25 19.79 -21.13
N ARG A 613 -2.93 19.97 -21.29
CA ARG A 613 -2.19 19.43 -22.44
C ARG A 613 -2.23 17.90 -22.48
N ARG A 614 -2.16 17.23 -21.33
CA ARG A 614 -2.28 15.76 -21.24
C ARG A 614 -3.69 15.29 -21.58
N LEU A 615 -4.72 15.95 -21.08
CA LEU A 615 -6.10 15.62 -21.40
C LEU A 615 -6.36 15.78 -22.91
N ALA A 616 -5.92 16.90 -23.51
CA ALA A 616 -6.04 17.12 -24.95
C ALA A 616 -5.33 16.03 -25.76
N ALA A 617 -4.11 15.63 -25.36
CA ALA A 617 -3.39 14.53 -26.01
C ALA A 617 -4.14 13.19 -25.89
N LEU A 618 -4.71 12.91 -24.71
CA LEU A 618 -5.51 11.69 -24.48
C LEU A 618 -6.80 11.70 -25.33
N MET A 619 -7.46 12.85 -25.48
CA MET A 619 -8.64 13.01 -26.33
C MET A 619 -8.31 12.83 -27.82
N VAL A 620 -7.19 13.39 -28.30
CA VAL A 620 -6.70 13.15 -29.67
C VAL A 620 -6.42 11.66 -29.86
N GLU A 621 -5.74 11.03 -28.91
CA GLU A 621 -5.43 9.61 -28.96
C GLU A 621 -6.71 8.76 -28.99
N ALA A 622 -7.69 9.06 -28.13
CA ALA A 622 -8.98 8.37 -28.10
C ALA A 622 -9.77 8.56 -29.40
N GLY A 623 -9.78 9.77 -29.98
CA GLY A 623 -10.38 10.05 -31.28
C GLY A 623 -9.70 9.30 -32.44
N GLU A 624 -8.37 9.28 -32.48
CA GLU A 624 -7.60 8.47 -33.43
C GLU A 624 -7.87 6.98 -33.25
N LEU A 625 -8.10 6.53 -32.02
CA LEU A 625 -8.29 5.14 -31.65
C LEU A 625 -9.75 4.65 -31.77
N GLY A 626 -10.72 5.55 -31.84
CA GLY A 626 -12.14 5.21 -31.85
C GLY A 626 -12.59 4.38 -30.64
N ALA A 627 -11.77 4.36 -29.58
CA ALA A 627 -11.97 3.58 -28.37
C ALA A 627 -11.73 4.45 -27.11
N PRO A 628 -12.44 4.17 -26.00
CA PRO A 628 -12.22 4.86 -24.73
C PRO A 628 -10.79 4.69 -24.22
N ARG A 629 -10.31 5.71 -23.54
CA ARG A 629 -9.00 5.75 -22.88
C ARG A 629 -9.15 6.30 -21.47
N ALA A 630 -8.45 5.69 -20.53
CA ALA A 630 -8.27 6.23 -19.18
C ALA A 630 -6.82 6.03 -18.75
N ILE A 631 -6.21 7.06 -18.17
CA ILE A 631 -4.85 7.02 -17.64
C ILE A 631 -4.81 7.67 -16.26
N GLU A 632 -4.02 7.09 -15.37
CA GLU A 632 -3.76 7.63 -14.04
C GLU A 632 -2.34 8.20 -14.01
N ARG A 633 -2.21 9.49 -13.69
CA ARG A 633 -0.94 10.23 -13.65
C ARG A 633 -0.99 11.29 -12.56
N ASP A 634 0.04 11.32 -11.72
CA ASP A 634 0.27 12.38 -10.72
C ASP A 634 -0.96 12.58 -9.81
N GLY A 635 -1.55 11.48 -9.31
CA GLY A 635 -2.74 11.53 -8.46
C GLY A 635 -3.99 12.06 -9.15
N THR A 636 -4.04 12.01 -10.48
CA THR A 636 -5.18 12.45 -11.30
C THR A 636 -5.56 11.35 -12.28
N LEU A 637 -6.86 11.07 -12.38
CA LEU A 637 -7.42 10.23 -13.42
C LEU A 637 -7.82 11.11 -14.60
N PHE A 638 -7.25 10.84 -15.78
CA PHE A 638 -7.69 11.42 -17.05
C PHE A 638 -8.43 10.36 -17.85
N PHE A 639 -9.54 10.72 -18.48
CA PHE A 639 -10.28 9.82 -19.35
C PHE A 639 -10.76 10.54 -20.60
N ALA A 640 -10.93 9.80 -21.68
CA ALA A 640 -11.45 10.28 -22.95
C ALA A 640 -12.27 9.18 -23.63
N LEU A 641 -13.44 9.55 -24.13
CA LEU A 641 -14.39 8.66 -24.79
C LEU A 641 -14.74 9.27 -26.16
N PRO A 642 -14.40 8.61 -27.28
CA PRO A 642 -14.89 9.02 -28.58
C PRO A 642 -16.38 8.70 -28.68
N MET A 643 -17.19 9.69 -29.00
CA MET A 643 -18.63 9.55 -29.15
C MET A 643 -18.91 8.80 -30.47
N GLN A 644 -19.32 7.53 -30.38
CA GLN A 644 -19.43 6.69 -31.57
C GLN A 644 -20.67 7.04 -32.40
N ARG A 645 -21.76 7.40 -31.70
CA ARG A 645 -23.08 7.69 -32.28
C ARG A 645 -23.07 9.02 -33.04
N VAL A 646 -22.39 10.01 -32.49
CA VAL A 646 -22.26 11.34 -33.11
C VAL A 646 -20.78 11.71 -33.30
N SER A 647 -20.13 10.99 -34.22
CA SER A 647 -18.78 11.32 -34.69
C SER A 647 -18.80 12.71 -35.35
N PRO A 648 -17.81 13.58 -35.12
CA PRO A 648 -16.50 13.25 -34.60
C PRO A 648 -16.20 13.85 -33.21
N PHE A 649 -17.17 13.91 -32.30
CA PHE A 649 -16.89 14.42 -30.96
C PHE A 649 -16.12 13.43 -30.09
N VAL A 650 -15.22 13.96 -29.27
CA VAL A 650 -14.55 13.23 -28.19
C VAL A 650 -14.86 13.94 -26.90
N LEU A 651 -15.45 13.22 -25.97
CA LEU A 651 -15.63 13.66 -24.59
C LEU A 651 -14.35 13.33 -23.81
N GLY A 652 -13.91 14.23 -22.95
CA GLY A 652 -12.75 14.04 -22.10
C GLY A 652 -12.98 14.65 -20.74
N GLY A 653 -12.42 14.05 -19.71
CA GLY A 653 -12.48 14.61 -18.38
C GLY A 653 -11.29 14.26 -17.52
N TYR A 654 -11.21 14.93 -16.38
CA TYR A 654 -10.26 14.57 -15.34
C TYR A 654 -10.89 14.62 -13.94
N ARG A 655 -10.45 13.72 -13.06
CA ARG A 655 -10.84 13.63 -11.65
C ARG A 655 -9.60 13.59 -10.78
N SER A 656 -9.57 14.40 -9.72
CA SER A 656 -8.49 14.37 -8.74
C SER A 656 -8.63 13.14 -7.83
N LEU A 657 -7.56 12.37 -7.68
CA LEU A 657 -7.45 11.26 -6.72
C LEU A 657 -6.71 11.68 -5.45
N HIS A 658 -6.29 12.95 -5.36
CA HIS A 658 -5.46 13.44 -4.25
C HIS A 658 -6.16 13.29 -2.89
N GLN A 659 -7.47 13.56 -2.83
CA GLN A 659 -8.25 13.38 -1.61
C GLN A 659 -8.26 11.91 -1.14
N VAL A 660 -8.36 10.95 -2.06
CA VAL A 660 -8.32 9.51 -1.73
C VAL A 660 -6.95 9.12 -1.16
N SER A 661 -5.87 9.63 -1.77
CA SER A 661 -4.51 9.36 -1.27
C SER A 661 -4.25 10.01 0.10
N LEU A 662 -4.79 11.22 0.33
CA LEU A 662 -4.66 11.95 1.59
C LEU A 662 -5.45 11.27 2.73
N THR A 663 -6.68 10.83 2.48
CA THR A 663 -7.46 10.09 3.49
C THR A 663 -6.77 8.78 3.85
N ALA A 664 -6.28 8.04 2.86
CA ALA A 664 -5.50 6.82 3.10
C ALA A 664 -4.19 7.11 3.86
N PHE A 665 -3.53 8.24 3.62
CA PHE A 665 -2.35 8.67 4.39
C PHE A 665 -2.70 8.94 5.86
N TRP A 666 -3.74 9.72 6.13
CA TRP A 666 -4.16 10.03 7.50
C TRP A 666 -4.67 8.81 8.26
N GLN A 667 -5.37 7.89 7.59
CA GLN A 667 -5.77 6.61 8.19
C GLN A 667 -4.55 5.75 8.55
N ARG A 668 -3.52 5.71 7.70
CA ARG A 668 -2.25 5.03 8.01
C ARG A 668 -1.56 5.68 9.20
N ALA A 669 -1.41 7.01 9.19
CA ALA A 669 -0.79 7.75 10.29
C ALA A 669 -1.56 7.55 11.62
N GLY A 670 -2.89 7.58 11.58
CA GLY A 670 -3.76 7.31 12.73
C GLY A 670 -3.62 5.89 13.26
N LEU A 671 -3.60 4.88 12.38
CA LEU A 671 -3.32 3.50 12.77
C LEU A 671 -1.96 3.35 13.45
N PHE A 672 -0.91 3.98 12.90
CA PHE A 672 0.42 3.94 13.51
C PHE A 672 0.47 4.67 14.86
N GLY A 673 -0.15 5.84 14.96
CA GLY A 673 -0.27 6.58 16.22
C GLY A 673 -0.99 5.75 17.28
N PHE A 674 -2.09 5.08 16.92
CA PHE A 674 -2.83 4.19 17.81
C PHE A 674 -2.00 2.99 18.26
N LEU A 675 -1.31 2.29 17.34
CA LEU A 675 -0.46 1.15 17.69
C LEU A 675 0.72 1.57 18.59
N LEU A 676 1.31 2.74 18.35
CA LEU A 676 2.36 3.30 19.21
C LEU A 676 1.83 3.59 20.61
N LEU A 677 0.67 4.24 20.72
CA LEU A 677 0.02 4.53 22.00
C LEU A 677 -0.25 3.25 22.80
N VAL A 678 -0.86 2.24 22.17
CA VAL A 678 -1.13 0.94 22.82
C VAL A 678 0.17 0.25 23.22
N SER A 679 1.22 0.31 22.40
CA SER A 679 2.54 -0.24 22.74
C SER A 679 3.14 0.45 23.98
N LEU A 680 3.02 1.77 24.09
CA LEU A 680 3.51 2.55 25.24
C LEU A 680 2.73 2.20 26.51
N VAL A 681 1.42 2.08 26.43
CA VAL A 681 0.57 1.66 27.56
C VAL A 681 0.92 0.26 28.02
N LEU A 682 1.08 -0.69 27.08
CA LEU A 682 1.49 -2.06 27.40
C LEU A 682 2.89 -2.10 28.02
N ALA A 683 3.84 -1.30 27.53
CA ALA A 683 5.17 -1.21 28.12
C ALA A 683 5.14 -0.62 29.54
N ALA A 684 4.31 0.39 29.79
CA ALA A 684 4.10 0.97 31.12
C ALA A 684 3.46 -0.04 32.09
N LEU A 685 2.42 -0.77 31.64
CA LEU A 685 1.78 -1.84 32.41
C LEU A 685 2.77 -2.97 32.71
N ALA A 686 3.55 -3.41 31.72
CA ALA A 686 4.56 -4.46 31.88
C ALA A 686 5.62 -4.05 32.91
N ARG A 687 6.08 -2.79 32.85
CA ARG A 687 7.03 -2.23 33.81
C ARG A 687 6.43 -2.16 35.21
N GLY A 688 5.19 -1.67 35.34
CA GLY A 688 4.46 -1.56 36.60
C GLY A 688 4.22 -2.93 37.26
N ALA A 689 3.70 -3.90 36.50
CA ALA A 689 3.49 -5.27 36.96
C ALA A 689 4.82 -5.94 37.36
N GLY A 690 5.87 -5.77 36.55
CA GLY A 690 7.20 -6.30 36.87
C GLY A 690 7.77 -5.72 38.17
N THR A 691 7.63 -4.41 38.41
CA THR A 691 8.04 -3.81 39.70
C THR A 691 7.19 -4.29 40.87
N PHE A 692 5.87 -4.42 40.66
CA PHE A 692 4.93 -4.81 41.70
C PHE A 692 5.14 -6.25 42.17
N LEU A 693 5.51 -7.17 41.27
CA LEU A 693 5.74 -8.58 41.58
C LEU A 693 7.16 -8.87 42.08
N LEU A 694 8.18 -8.19 41.55
CA LEU A 694 9.58 -8.58 41.79
C LEU A 694 10.27 -7.78 42.89
N ALA A 695 9.84 -6.55 43.18
CA ALA A 695 10.47 -5.73 44.22
C ALA A 695 10.49 -6.42 45.61
N PRO A 696 9.39 -7.05 46.07
CA PRO A 696 9.37 -7.74 47.36
C PRO A 696 10.33 -8.93 47.43
N LEU A 697 10.49 -9.65 46.31
CA LEU A 697 11.41 -10.80 46.23
C LEU A 697 12.87 -10.34 46.33
N THR A 698 13.22 -9.21 45.70
CA THR A 698 14.57 -8.66 45.81
C THR A 698 14.88 -8.13 47.21
N GLU A 699 13.91 -7.50 47.89
CA GLU A 699 14.07 -7.09 49.30
C GLU A 699 14.29 -8.31 50.21
N ALA A 700 13.45 -9.34 50.07
CA ALA A 700 13.58 -10.57 50.86
C ALA A 700 14.95 -11.24 50.64
N ALA A 701 15.42 -11.33 49.39
CA ALA A 701 16.73 -11.90 49.08
C ALA A 701 17.89 -11.11 49.71
N GLN A 702 17.81 -9.77 49.72
CA GLN A 702 18.81 -8.92 50.36
C GLN A 702 18.85 -9.12 51.87
N VAL A 703 17.68 -9.15 52.53
CA VAL A 703 17.58 -9.40 53.98
C VAL A 703 18.11 -10.79 54.34
N LEU A 704 17.72 -11.83 53.60
CA LEU A 704 18.22 -13.19 53.84
C LEU A 704 19.73 -13.29 53.65
N THR A 705 20.30 -12.56 52.68
CA THR A 705 21.75 -12.50 52.49
C THR A 705 22.44 -11.86 53.70
N ALA A 706 21.89 -10.78 54.26
CA ALA A 706 22.43 -10.15 55.47
C ALA A 706 22.35 -11.08 56.69
N VAL A 707 21.22 -11.77 56.87
CA VAL A 707 21.01 -12.78 57.92
C VAL A 707 22.02 -13.93 57.81
N ALA A 708 22.31 -14.39 56.59
CA ALA A 708 23.32 -15.42 56.35
C ALA A 708 24.75 -14.99 56.75
N HIS A 709 25.03 -13.68 56.77
CA HIS A 709 26.31 -13.14 57.26
C HIS A 709 26.30 -12.84 58.77
N GLY A 710 25.26 -13.27 59.51
CA GLY A 710 25.17 -13.16 60.96
C GLY A 710 24.44 -11.90 61.46
N ASP A 711 23.98 -11.03 60.57
CA ASP A 711 23.18 -9.85 60.95
C ASP A 711 21.71 -10.25 61.20
N LEU A 712 21.43 -10.70 62.42
CA LEU A 712 20.09 -11.09 62.85
C LEU A 712 19.22 -9.90 63.29
N GLU A 713 19.70 -8.66 63.22
CA GLU A 713 18.90 -7.48 63.62
C GLU A 713 18.00 -6.96 62.49
N GLN A 714 18.14 -7.52 61.30
CA GLN A 714 17.29 -7.25 60.16
C GLN A 714 15.82 -7.58 60.46
N ARG A 715 14.89 -6.79 59.89
CA ARG A 715 13.44 -7.00 59.99
C ARG A 715 12.81 -6.92 58.62
N VAL A 716 11.84 -7.80 58.34
CA VAL A 716 11.13 -7.79 57.06
C VAL A 716 9.78 -7.10 57.25
N ILE A 717 9.65 -5.86 56.76
CA ILE A 717 8.37 -5.13 56.85
C ILE A 717 7.45 -5.59 55.71
N CYS A 718 6.42 -6.36 56.05
CA CYS A 718 5.42 -6.80 55.08
C CYS A 718 4.25 -5.79 54.98
N ARG A 719 4.01 -5.26 53.78
CA ARG A 719 2.87 -4.37 53.45
C ARG A 719 1.84 -5.01 52.51
N ARG A 720 1.89 -6.33 52.31
CA ARG A 720 1.07 -7.07 51.33
C ARG A 720 0.27 -8.17 52.01
N ASP A 721 -0.93 -8.41 51.50
CA ASP A 721 -1.86 -9.45 51.98
C ASP A 721 -2.07 -10.59 50.96
N ASP A 722 -1.09 -10.82 50.10
CA ASP A 722 -1.04 -11.92 49.12
C ASP A 722 -0.04 -13.02 49.55
N GLU A 723 0.14 -14.04 48.72
CA GLU A 723 1.05 -15.16 48.97
C GLU A 723 2.50 -14.71 49.14
N LEU A 724 2.91 -13.64 48.46
CA LEU A 724 4.23 -13.02 48.65
C LEU A 724 4.34 -12.37 50.04
N GLY A 725 3.26 -11.72 50.50
CA GLY A 725 3.18 -11.17 51.85
C GLY A 725 3.20 -12.26 52.93
N GLU A 726 2.56 -13.40 52.69
CA GLU A 726 2.63 -14.57 53.58
C GLU A 726 4.05 -15.14 53.66
N MET A 727 4.73 -15.28 52.51
CA MET A 727 6.13 -15.71 52.47
C MET A 727 7.06 -14.76 53.25
N MET A 728 6.91 -13.44 53.08
CA MET A 728 7.69 -12.44 53.82
C MET A 728 7.47 -12.54 55.34
N ARG A 729 6.22 -12.76 55.78
CA ARG A 729 5.89 -12.99 57.20
C ARG A 729 6.52 -14.28 57.73
N ALA A 730 6.57 -15.33 56.92
CA ALA A 730 7.24 -16.57 57.30
C ALA A 730 8.76 -16.37 57.48
N PHE A 731 9.41 -15.60 56.61
CA PHE A 731 10.82 -15.24 56.76
C PHE A 731 11.08 -14.42 58.03
N ASP A 732 10.23 -13.43 58.34
CA ASP A 732 10.38 -12.63 59.57
C ASP A 732 10.26 -13.47 60.85
N ARG A 733 9.32 -14.44 60.87
CA ARG A 733 9.19 -15.40 61.99
C ARG A 733 10.44 -16.28 62.14
N MET A 734 11.03 -16.74 61.04
CA MET A 734 12.27 -17.50 61.06
C MET A 734 13.43 -16.68 61.62
N ILE A 735 13.61 -15.43 61.15
CA ILE A 735 14.67 -14.53 61.64
C ILE A 735 14.49 -14.26 63.13
N SER A 736 13.25 -14.03 63.58
CA SER A 736 12.93 -13.84 64.99
C SER A 736 13.30 -15.06 65.84
N GLY A 737 12.97 -16.27 65.37
CA GLY A 737 13.34 -17.52 66.06
C GLY A 737 14.86 -17.76 66.11
N LEU A 738 15.62 -17.34 65.09
CA LEU A 738 17.09 -17.38 65.12
C LEU A 738 17.67 -16.40 66.14
N ARG A 739 17.10 -15.19 66.25
CA ARG A 739 17.50 -14.18 67.24
C ARG A 739 17.28 -14.68 68.68
N GLU A 740 16.11 -15.26 68.95
CA GLU A 740 15.77 -15.81 70.26
C GLU A 740 16.74 -16.94 70.67
N ARG A 741 17.09 -17.84 69.75
CA ARG A 741 18.08 -18.91 70.01
C ARG A 741 19.48 -18.37 70.30
N ARG A 742 19.92 -17.29 69.63
CA ARG A 742 21.20 -16.62 69.92
C ARG A 742 21.19 -16.05 71.34
N ASP A 743 20.10 -15.41 71.74
CA ASP A 743 20.00 -14.75 73.04
C ASP A 743 19.94 -15.79 74.19
N LEU A 744 19.30 -16.95 73.96
CA LEU A 744 19.32 -18.10 74.88
C LEU A 744 20.72 -18.71 75.06
N GLY A 745 21.58 -18.64 74.04
CA GLY A 745 22.96 -19.14 74.11
C GLY A 745 23.79 -18.50 75.25
N ARG A 746 23.48 -17.26 75.64
CA ARG A 746 24.18 -16.54 76.72
C ARG A 746 24.01 -17.17 78.11
N PHE A 747 23.07 -18.08 78.29
CA PHE A 747 22.77 -18.76 79.55
C PHE A 747 23.42 -20.14 79.68
N ILE A 748 24.26 -20.53 78.71
CA ILE A 748 24.95 -21.82 78.66
C ILE A 748 26.40 -21.63 79.17
N SER A 749 26.91 -22.55 79.99
CA SER A 749 28.27 -22.49 80.57
C SER A 749 29.35 -22.33 79.48
N GLY A 750 30.35 -21.47 79.69
CA GLY A 750 31.40 -21.18 78.70
C GLY A 750 32.24 -22.40 78.28
N SER A 751 32.31 -23.44 79.12
CA SER A 751 32.95 -24.72 78.78
C SER A 751 32.19 -25.49 77.70
N LEU A 752 30.86 -25.35 77.61
CA LEU A 752 30.03 -26.01 76.59
C LEU A 752 30.12 -25.29 75.24
N GLU A 753 30.17 -23.96 75.24
CA GLU A 753 30.32 -23.15 74.01
C GLU A 753 31.60 -23.53 73.24
N GLN A 754 32.70 -23.79 73.95
CA GLN A 754 33.96 -24.14 73.32
C GLN A 754 33.95 -25.56 72.73
N SER A 755 33.39 -26.55 73.42
CA SER A 755 33.25 -27.92 72.89
C SER A 755 32.34 -27.98 71.66
N ILE A 756 31.24 -27.20 71.66
CA ILE A 756 30.35 -27.06 70.49
C ILE A 756 31.08 -26.38 69.33
N SER A 757 31.86 -25.33 69.60
CA SER A 757 32.64 -24.61 68.57
C SER A 757 33.74 -25.47 67.93
N GLN A 758 34.27 -26.45 68.66
CA GLN A 758 35.28 -27.41 68.17
C GLN A 758 34.67 -28.65 67.51
N GLY A 759 33.33 -28.74 67.45
CA GLY A 759 32.61 -29.85 66.82
C GLY A 759 32.68 -31.17 67.60
N GLU A 760 33.05 -31.14 68.88
CA GLU A 760 33.06 -32.34 69.72
C GLU A 760 31.63 -32.70 70.16
N PRO A 761 31.22 -33.98 70.07
CA PRO A 761 29.90 -34.40 70.50
C PRO A 761 29.75 -34.19 72.01
N VAL A 762 28.85 -33.29 72.38
CA VAL A 762 28.43 -33.07 73.77
C VAL A 762 27.67 -34.30 74.26
N GLY A 763 28.17 -34.98 75.30
CA GLY A 763 27.29 -35.76 76.17
C GLY A 763 27.59 -37.22 76.49
N ASP A 764 28.82 -37.77 76.42
CA ASP A 764 28.98 -39.17 76.91
C ASP A 764 30.37 -39.59 77.42
N ARG A 765 31.27 -38.65 77.76
CA ARG A 765 32.59 -39.00 78.29
C ARG A 765 32.95 -38.15 79.49
N SER A 766 33.08 -38.78 80.66
CA SER A 766 33.82 -38.21 81.78
C SER A 766 35.32 -38.32 81.48
N ARG A 767 36.07 -37.25 81.72
CA ARG A 767 37.52 -37.21 81.54
C ARG A 767 38.18 -36.90 82.87
N ALA A 768 39.15 -37.72 83.27
CA ALA A 768 40.06 -37.39 84.36
C ALA A 768 41.12 -36.41 83.85
N VAL A 769 41.22 -35.24 84.48
CA VAL A 769 42.14 -34.16 84.11
C VAL A 769 42.90 -33.73 85.36
N GLN A 770 44.22 -33.55 85.25
CA GLN A 770 44.97 -32.87 86.31
C GLN A 770 44.77 -31.37 86.18
N ALA A 771 44.31 -30.74 87.25
CA ALA A 771 43.96 -29.34 87.25
C ALA A 771 44.20 -28.68 88.61
N ALA A 772 44.48 -27.38 88.57
CA ALA A 772 44.38 -26.55 89.77
C ALA A 772 42.94 -26.02 89.86
N VAL A 773 42.29 -26.26 90.99
CA VAL A 773 40.94 -25.78 91.29
C VAL A 773 41.07 -24.57 92.20
N LEU A 774 40.50 -23.44 91.75
CA LEU A 774 40.43 -22.20 92.52
C LEU A 774 38.97 -21.99 92.94
N VAL A 775 38.77 -21.78 94.23
CA VAL A 775 37.49 -21.40 94.81
C VAL A 775 37.65 -20.05 95.48
N SER A 776 36.77 -19.11 95.18
CA SER A 776 36.76 -17.78 95.78
C SER A 776 35.36 -17.47 96.28
N ASP A 777 35.23 -16.87 97.46
CA ASP A 777 33.92 -16.50 98.02
C ASP A 777 33.95 -15.12 98.70
N ILE A 778 32.80 -14.45 98.78
CA ILE A 778 32.67 -13.16 99.45
C ILE A 778 32.45 -13.38 100.95
N ARG A 779 33.20 -12.65 101.77
CA ARG A 779 33.10 -12.76 103.22
C ARG A 779 31.81 -12.15 103.74
N SER A 780 31.12 -12.93 104.58
CA SER A 780 29.89 -12.52 105.26
C SER A 780 28.81 -12.07 104.27
N PHE A 781 28.76 -12.67 103.08
CA PHE A 781 27.81 -12.26 102.03
C PHE A 781 26.36 -12.38 102.47
N THR A 782 25.99 -13.39 103.26
CA THR A 782 24.65 -13.49 103.86
C THR A 782 24.28 -12.23 104.63
N THR A 783 25.16 -11.77 105.53
CA THR A 783 24.96 -10.53 106.29
C THR A 783 24.93 -9.29 105.39
N LEU A 784 25.78 -9.23 104.36
CA LEU A 784 25.76 -8.14 103.38
C LEU A 784 24.45 -8.10 102.59
N SER A 785 23.91 -9.25 102.21
CA SER A 785 22.66 -9.37 101.45
C SER A 785 21.41 -9.00 102.27
N GLU A 786 21.46 -9.18 103.59
CA GLU A 786 20.39 -8.80 104.52
C GLU A 786 20.46 -7.32 104.93
N SER A 787 21.65 -6.72 104.89
CA SER A 787 21.91 -5.37 105.42
C SER A 787 21.88 -4.26 104.36
N HIS A 788 21.77 -4.61 103.07
CA HIS A 788 21.84 -3.65 101.95
C HIS A 788 20.72 -3.86 100.92
N PRO A 789 20.34 -2.83 100.15
CA PRO A 789 19.31 -2.93 99.12
C PRO A 789 19.62 -4.02 98.08
N PRO A 790 18.65 -4.85 97.66
CA PRO A 790 18.88 -5.96 96.72
C PRO A 790 19.50 -5.53 95.39
N ASP A 791 19.13 -4.37 94.85
CA ASP A 791 19.67 -3.81 93.62
C ASP A 791 21.14 -3.38 93.76
N GLU A 792 21.53 -2.80 94.90
CA GLU A 792 22.92 -2.46 95.21
C GLU A 792 23.79 -3.72 95.41
N VAL A 793 23.24 -4.75 96.06
CA VAL A 793 23.90 -6.05 96.25
C VAL A 793 24.09 -6.76 94.91
N VAL A 794 23.07 -6.80 94.05
CA VAL A 794 23.16 -7.40 92.71
C VAL A 794 24.13 -6.63 91.81
N ALA A 795 24.10 -5.29 91.82
CA ALA A 795 25.05 -4.48 91.06
C ALA A 795 26.50 -4.69 91.53
N MET A 796 26.71 -4.78 92.86
CA MET A 796 28.00 -5.13 93.45
C MET A 796 28.45 -6.52 92.99
N LEU A 797 27.57 -7.52 93.12
CA LEU A 797 27.87 -8.91 92.81
C LEU A 797 28.20 -9.08 91.32
N ASN A 798 27.37 -8.56 90.42
CA ASN A 798 27.63 -8.64 88.97
C ASN A 798 28.99 -8.04 88.60
N ALA A 799 29.30 -6.86 89.14
CA ALA A 799 30.55 -6.19 88.82
C ALA A 799 31.76 -6.88 89.49
N HIS A 800 31.56 -7.48 90.67
CA HIS A 800 32.55 -8.35 91.30
C HIS A 800 32.85 -9.57 90.42
N LEU A 801 31.81 -10.35 90.09
CA LEU A 801 31.91 -11.55 89.26
C LEU A 801 32.53 -11.24 87.90
N GLU A 802 32.14 -10.14 87.24
CA GLU A 802 32.73 -9.70 85.97
C GLU A 802 34.24 -9.46 86.08
N THR A 803 34.67 -8.79 87.15
CA THR A 803 36.09 -8.47 87.36
C THR A 803 36.89 -9.73 87.65
N MET A 804 36.39 -10.59 88.54
CA MET A 804 37.05 -11.85 88.87
C MET A 804 37.10 -12.79 87.67
N ALA A 805 36.00 -12.88 86.91
CA ALA A 805 35.92 -13.68 85.70
C ALA A 805 36.91 -13.24 84.62
N GLU A 806 37.12 -11.92 84.48
CA GLU A 806 38.16 -11.37 83.62
C GLU A 806 39.56 -11.81 84.09
N LYS A 807 39.88 -11.70 85.39
CA LYS A 807 41.21 -12.06 85.92
C LYS A 807 41.49 -13.55 85.76
N ILE A 808 40.51 -14.40 86.03
CA ILE A 808 40.61 -15.85 85.85
C ILE A 808 40.89 -16.19 84.38
N ARG A 809 40.07 -15.67 83.44
CA ARG A 809 40.23 -15.95 82.00
C ARG A 809 41.56 -15.46 81.43
N ARG A 810 42.00 -14.26 81.83
CA ARG A 810 43.29 -13.69 81.38
C ARG A 810 44.50 -14.56 81.75
N HIS A 811 44.39 -15.36 82.82
CA HIS A 811 45.45 -16.25 83.28
C HIS A 811 45.21 -17.72 82.89
N GLY A 812 44.35 -17.98 81.90
CA GLY A 812 44.10 -19.33 81.36
C GLY A 812 43.10 -20.17 82.17
N GLY A 813 42.45 -19.57 83.18
CA GLY A 813 41.42 -20.23 83.96
C GLY A 813 40.07 -20.28 83.25
N LYS A 814 39.35 -21.38 83.45
CA LYS A 814 37.98 -21.59 82.99
C LYS A 814 37.04 -21.53 84.19
N ILE A 815 36.03 -20.69 84.14
CA ILE A 815 35.02 -20.65 85.20
C ILE A 815 34.06 -21.81 84.95
N ASP A 816 33.95 -22.73 85.92
CA ASP A 816 32.98 -23.83 85.85
C ASP A 816 31.57 -23.28 86.09
N ARG A 817 31.40 -22.61 87.24
CA ARG A 817 30.11 -22.06 87.67
C ARG A 817 30.28 -20.96 88.70
N PHE A 818 29.24 -20.15 88.83
CA PHE A 818 29.01 -19.28 89.98
C PHE A 818 28.01 -19.98 90.92
N VAL A 819 28.31 -20.03 92.21
CA VAL A 819 27.41 -20.61 93.23
C VAL A 819 27.12 -19.52 94.25
N GLY A 820 26.04 -18.77 94.05
CA GLY A 820 25.79 -17.55 94.82
C GLY A 820 26.87 -16.50 94.53
N ASP A 821 27.62 -16.13 95.55
CA ASP A 821 28.79 -15.26 95.51
C ASP A 821 30.12 -15.98 95.28
N ALA A 822 30.11 -17.31 95.34
CA ALA A 822 31.30 -18.12 95.12
C ALA A 822 31.61 -18.32 93.63
N ILE A 823 32.90 -18.33 93.31
CA ILE A 823 33.45 -18.59 91.98
C ILE A 823 34.25 -19.88 92.05
N ILE A 824 33.90 -20.84 91.19
CA ILE A 824 34.67 -22.07 91.01
C ILE A 824 35.32 -22.01 89.63
N ALA A 825 36.66 -22.06 89.62
CA ALA A 825 37.44 -22.02 88.39
C ALA A 825 38.44 -23.18 88.31
N LEU A 826 38.65 -23.62 87.08
CA LEU A 826 39.51 -24.72 86.72
C LEU A 826 40.66 -24.22 85.85
N PHE A 827 41.89 -24.56 86.22
CA PHE A 827 43.08 -24.28 85.43
C PHE A 827 43.65 -25.61 84.95
N THR A 828 43.76 -25.75 83.63
CA THR A 828 44.31 -26.94 82.97
C THR A 828 45.38 -26.48 82.01
N ALA A 829 46.48 -27.22 81.95
CA ALA A 829 47.59 -26.93 81.05
C ALA A 829 48.08 -28.24 80.39
N PRO A 830 48.67 -28.19 79.19
CA PRO A 830 49.25 -29.37 78.53
C PRO A 830 50.27 -30.09 79.42
N VAL A 831 51.02 -29.31 80.21
CA VAL A 831 51.90 -29.81 81.27
C VAL A 831 51.23 -29.50 82.61
N PRO A 832 50.82 -30.51 83.41
CA PRO A 832 50.04 -30.28 84.63
C PRO A 832 50.69 -29.34 85.66
N SER A 833 52.02 -29.31 85.72
CA SER A 833 52.77 -28.41 86.61
C SER A 833 52.62 -26.92 86.26
N GLU A 834 52.14 -26.57 85.05
CA GLU A 834 51.91 -25.18 84.64
C GLU A 834 50.55 -24.63 85.10
N ALA A 835 49.59 -25.50 85.44
CA ALA A 835 48.27 -25.09 85.91
C ALA A 835 48.34 -24.40 87.28
N VAL A 836 49.26 -24.81 88.15
CA VAL A 836 49.46 -24.23 89.49
C VAL A 836 49.97 -22.79 89.42
N PRO A 837 51.05 -22.47 88.69
CA PRO A 837 51.47 -21.08 88.46
C PRO A 837 50.37 -20.19 87.87
N GLN A 838 49.56 -20.71 86.94
CA GLN A 838 48.44 -19.98 86.35
C GLN A 838 47.34 -19.66 87.37
N ALA A 839 46.94 -20.64 88.19
CA ALA A 839 45.95 -20.45 89.24
C ALA A 839 46.44 -19.48 90.33
N LEU A 840 47.70 -19.57 90.72
CA LEU A 840 48.33 -18.64 91.68
C LEU A 840 48.39 -17.21 91.11
N ALA A 841 48.81 -17.05 89.85
CA ALA A 841 48.83 -15.74 89.18
C ALA A 841 47.41 -15.15 89.07
N ALA A 842 46.42 -15.99 88.75
CA ALA A 842 45.01 -15.59 88.73
C ALA A 842 44.54 -15.13 90.10
N ALA A 843 44.84 -15.86 91.17
CA ALA A 843 44.45 -15.51 92.53
C ALA A 843 45.08 -14.18 92.99
N VAL A 844 46.36 -13.96 92.71
CA VAL A 844 47.03 -12.68 92.98
C VAL A 844 46.38 -11.55 92.18
N ALA A 845 46.10 -11.77 90.90
CA ALA A 845 45.41 -10.78 90.06
C ALA A 845 43.97 -10.51 90.52
N MET A 846 43.26 -11.52 91.04
CA MET A 846 41.93 -11.40 91.63
C MET A 846 41.98 -10.53 92.89
N MET A 847 42.92 -10.78 93.80
CA MET A 847 43.11 -9.95 95.00
C MET A 847 43.47 -8.50 94.65
N ALA A 848 44.33 -8.29 93.66
CA ALA A 848 44.66 -6.95 93.17
C ALA A 848 43.45 -6.26 92.52
N GLY A 849 42.70 -6.97 91.67
CA GLY A 849 41.47 -6.46 91.06
C GLY A 849 40.40 -6.15 92.10
N HIS A 850 40.25 -6.98 93.13
CA HIS A 850 39.37 -6.76 94.25
C HIS A 850 39.77 -5.50 95.03
N ALA A 851 41.06 -5.32 95.34
CA ALA A 851 41.56 -4.11 96.02
C ALA A 851 41.24 -2.83 95.22
N MET A 852 41.45 -2.85 93.89
CA MET A 852 41.07 -1.72 93.03
C MET A 852 39.57 -1.41 93.11
N ARG A 853 38.71 -2.44 93.12
CA ARG A 853 37.26 -2.26 93.29
C ARG A 853 36.91 -1.71 94.66
N GLN A 854 37.56 -2.17 95.72
CA GLN A 854 37.36 -1.68 97.07
C GLN A 854 37.72 -0.19 97.18
N ASP A 855 38.80 0.24 96.53
CA ASP A 855 39.18 1.65 96.47
C ASP A 855 38.16 2.50 95.69
N GLU A 856 37.66 1.99 94.56
CA GLU A 856 36.61 2.65 93.79
C GLU A 856 35.31 2.77 94.61
N ARG A 857 34.90 1.69 95.27
CA ARG A 857 33.71 1.68 96.14
C ARG A 857 33.86 2.64 97.31
N ARG A 858 35.05 2.67 97.94
CA ARG A 858 35.37 3.62 99.01
C ARG A 858 35.25 5.07 98.54
N ARG A 859 35.74 5.40 97.34
CA ARG A 859 35.60 6.75 96.75
C ARG A 859 34.15 7.12 96.45
N ARG A 860 33.30 6.13 96.16
CA ARG A 860 31.86 6.30 95.87
C ARG A 860 30.96 6.19 97.11
N GLY A 861 31.53 6.04 98.31
CA GLY A 861 30.76 5.90 99.55
C GLY A 861 29.96 4.60 99.65
N GLN A 862 30.31 3.57 98.86
CA GLN A 862 29.63 2.27 98.84
C GLN A 862 30.19 1.33 99.91
N PHE A 863 29.38 0.37 100.36
CA PHE A 863 29.81 -0.62 101.35
C PHE A 863 30.96 -1.50 100.81
N LEU A 864 31.88 -1.85 101.70
CA LEU A 864 33.06 -2.65 101.40
C LEU A 864 32.82 -4.11 101.79
N TYR A 865 33.44 -5.02 101.05
CA TYR A 865 33.37 -6.46 101.32
C TYR A 865 34.74 -7.09 101.10
N ASP A 866 35.03 -8.23 101.71
CA ASP A 866 36.29 -8.93 101.50
C ASP A 866 36.06 -10.23 100.75
N ILE A 867 37.13 -10.80 100.18
CA ILE A 867 37.09 -12.15 99.58
C ILE A 867 38.13 -13.08 100.22
N GLY A 868 37.86 -14.37 100.11
CA GLY A 868 38.82 -15.44 100.37
C GLY A 868 39.08 -16.24 99.10
N ILE A 869 40.27 -16.81 98.97
CA ILE A 869 40.62 -17.70 97.86
C ILE A 869 41.27 -18.97 98.40
N GLY A 870 40.77 -20.13 97.97
CA GLY A 870 41.34 -21.45 98.21
C GLY A 870 41.79 -22.09 96.91
N ILE A 871 42.98 -22.70 96.92
CA ILE A 871 43.51 -23.39 95.74
C ILE A 871 44.05 -24.76 96.12
N ASP A 872 43.60 -25.78 95.43
CA ASP A 872 44.20 -27.12 95.47
C ASP A 872 44.54 -27.62 94.06
N PHE A 873 45.41 -28.61 93.97
CA PHE A 873 45.84 -29.24 92.73
C PHE A 873 45.76 -30.75 92.83
N GLY A 874 45.15 -31.36 91.82
CA GLY A 874 45.11 -32.81 91.70
C GLY A 874 44.28 -33.27 90.52
N THR A 875 43.87 -34.55 90.55
CA THR A 875 43.02 -35.11 89.51
C THR A 875 41.56 -34.79 89.80
N VAL A 876 40.89 -34.17 88.83
CA VAL A 876 39.44 -33.93 88.81
C VAL A 876 38.80 -34.67 87.63
N MET A 877 37.54 -35.04 87.77
CA MET A 877 36.71 -35.52 86.66
C MET A 877 35.83 -34.38 86.14
N GLU A 878 35.92 -34.13 84.84
CA GLU A 878 35.00 -33.24 84.11
C GLU A 878 34.06 -34.08 83.23
N GLY A 879 32.79 -33.70 83.14
CA GLY A 879 31.82 -34.40 82.30
C GLY A 879 30.43 -33.75 82.28
N THR A 880 29.59 -34.15 81.34
CA THR A 880 28.20 -33.69 81.25
C THR A 880 27.28 -34.62 82.04
N LEU A 881 26.58 -34.09 83.04
CA LEU A 881 25.48 -34.77 83.70
C LEU A 881 24.17 -34.39 82.99
N ALA A 882 23.47 -35.37 82.44
CA ALA A 882 22.18 -35.15 81.79
C ALA A 882 21.06 -35.87 82.55
N ALA A 883 19.95 -35.17 82.81
CA ALA A 883 18.72 -35.71 83.36
C ALA A 883 17.53 -35.16 82.56
N GLY A 884 16.97 -35.99 81.67
CA GLY A 884 15.89 -35.59 80.77
C GLY A 884 16.31 -34.45 79.83
N GLU A 885 15.58 -33.33 79.87
CA GLU A 885 15.83 -32.14 79.03
C GLU A 885 16.88 -31.17 79.59
N ARG A 886 17.49 -31.48 80.75
CA ARG A 886 18.54 -30.65 81.37
C ARG A 886 19.88 -31.37 81.33
N ALA A 887 20.90 -30.68 80.84
CA ALA A 887 22.29 -31.12 80.90
C ALA A 887 23.13 -30.05 81.59
N GLU A 888 23.95 -30.46 82.54
CA GLU A 888 24.86 -29.60 83.28
C GLU A 888 26.27 -30.14 83.14
N TYR A 889 27.23 -29.28 82.79
CA TYR A 889 28.64 -29.64 82.85
C TYR A 889 29.10 -29.58 84.30
N ALA A 890 29.70 -30.66 84.80
CA ALA A 890 30.02 -30.80 86.20
C ALA A 890 31.46 -31.26 86.43
N LEU A 891 32.07 -30.63 87.43
CA LEU A 891 33.43 -30.92 87.88
C LEU A 891 33.40 -31.57 89.27
N PHE A 892 33.99 -32.76 89.38
CA PHE A 892 34.03 -33.54 90.63
C PHE A 892 35.46 -33.98 90.98
N GLY A 893 35.79 -34.03 92.26
CA GLY A 893 37.03 -34.64 92.73
C GLY A 893 37.52 -34.05 94.04
N PRO A 894 38.41 -34.76 94.77
CA PRO A 894 38.98 -34.27 96.03
C PRO A 894 39.55 -32.85 95.98
N PRO A 895 40.24 -32.41 94.89
CA PRO A 895 40.78 -31.06 94.82
C PRO A 895 39.74 -29.95 94.90
N ARG A 896 38.52 -30.18 94.41
CA ARG A 896 37.45 -29.19 94.51
C ARG A 896 37.03 -28.99 95.97
N SER A 897 36.70 -30.08 96.66
CA SER A 897 36.29 -30.02 98.08
C SER A 897 37.41 -29.49 98.97
N GLU A 898 38.67 -29.78 98.65
CA GLU A 898 39.81 -29.25 99.38
C GLU A 898 40.01 -27.75 99.10
N ALA A 899 39.86 -27.29 97.86
CA ALA A 899 39.88 -25.85 97.53
C ALA A 899 38.75 -25.09 98.24
N GLU A 900 37.53 -25.65 98.32
CA GLU A 900 36.42 -25.09 99.12
C GLU A 900 36.79 -25.00 100.62
N ARG A 901 37.41 -26.06 101.17
CA ARG A 901 37.87 -26.08 102.57
C ARG A 901 38.98 -25.05 102.83
N LEU A 902 39.91 -24.87 101.89
CA LEU A 902 40.99 -23.89 101.96
C LEU A 902 40.47 -22.46 101.82
N GLU A 903 39.49 -22.23 100.94
CA GLU A 903 38.79 -20.95 100.83
C GLU A 903 38.22 -20.59 102.20
N ALA A 904 37.47 -21.49 102.84
CA ALA A 904 36.89 -21.24 104.15
C ALA A 904 37.96 -20.93 105.23
N ALA A 905 39.08 -21.65 105.20
CA ALA A 905 40.22 -21.41 106.08
C ALA A 905 40.89 -20.04 105.88
N SER A 906 40.75 -19.43 104.70
CA SER A 906 41.36 -18.13 104.42
C SER A 906 40.79 -16.97 105.25
N LYS A 907 39.67 -17.19 105.98
CA LYS A 907 39.12 -16.24 106.95
C LYS A 907 40.07 -15.96 108.11
N ALA A 908 40.89 -16.94 108.49
CA ALA A 908 41.90 -16.82 109.54
C ALA A 908 43.29 -16.41 108.98
N GLY A 909 43.38 -16.18 107.66
CA GLY A 909 44.59 -15.69 107.00
C GLY A 909 44.97 -14.27 107.39
N ARG A 910 46.27 -14.03 107.59
CA ARG A 910 46.84 -12.75 108.03
C ARG A 910 47.51 -11.94 106.92
N TYR A 911 47.81 -12.57 105.79
CA TYR A 911 48.57 -11.96 104.70
C TYR A 911 47.66 -11.70 103.50
N THR A 912 47.63 -12.61 102.53
CA THR A 912 46.94 -12.42 101.25
C THR A 912 45.53 -12.98 101.25
N ARG A 913 45.16 -13.80 102.24
CA ARG A 913 43.91 -14.60 102.23
C ARG A 913 43.78 -15.53 101.01
N ILE A 914 44.92 -15.88 100.42
CA ILE A 914 45.02 -16.95 99.43
C ILE A 914 45.60 -18.15 100.16
N MET A 915 44.76 -19.15 100.42
CA MET A 915 45.13 -20.41 101.06
C MET A 915 45.34 -21.49 100.02
N VAL A 916 46.41 -22.25 100.18
CA VAL A 916 46.79 -23.30 99.25
C VAL A 916 47.09 -24.61 99.98
N SER A 917 46.93 -25.73 99.29
CA SER A 917 47.30 -27.05 99.80
C SER A 917 48.83 -27.25 99.77
N GLU A 918 49.30 -28.32 100.42
CA GLU A 918 50.69 -28.76 100.29
C GLU A 918 51.07 -29.08 98.83
N ALA A 919 50.14 -29.65 98.05
CA ALA A 919 50.38 -30.00 96.64
C ALA A 919 50.63 -28.74 95.79
N VAL A 920 49.85 -27.68 96.03
CA VAL A 920 50.03 -26.40 95.34
C VAL A 920 51.34 -25.73 95.77
N ARG A 921 51.69 -25.76 97.08
CA ARG A 921 52.96 -25.20 97.58
C ARG A 921 54.18 -25.87 96.94
N GLN A 922 54.17 -27.20 96.78
CA GLN A 922 55.28 -27.94 96.17
C GLN A 922 55.47 -27.62 94.68
N LEU A 923 54.38 -27.29 94.00
CA LEU A 923 54.37 -26.95 92.57
C LEU A 923 54.43 -25.43 92.31
N ALA A 924 54.45 -24.61 93.36
CA ALA A 924 54.54 -23.17 93.25
C ALA A 924 55.93 -22.73 92.78
N PRO A 925 56.04 -21.59 92.06
CA PRO A 925 57.33 -21.02 91.71
C PRO A 925 58.17 -20.68 92.95
N ALA A 926 59.48 -20.94 92.91
CA ALA A 926 60.40 -20.73 94.05
C ALA A 926 60.46 -19.30 94.60
N ALA A 927 59.97 -18.31 93.83
CA ALA A 927 59.88 -16.91 94.24
C ALA A 927 58.69 -16.61 95.18
N MET A 928 57.76 -17.54 95.36
CA MET A 928 56.60 -17.35 96.25
C MET A 928 56.88 -17.90 97.65
N GLU A 929 56.66 -17.07 98.67
CA GLU A 929 56.77 -17.47 100.07
C GLU A 929 55.41 -17.92 100.64
N PHE A 930 55.43 -18.94 101.49
CA PHE A 930 54.22 -19.51 102.09
C PHE A 930 54.38 -19.69 103.61
N HIS A 931 53.36 -19.33 104.37
CA HIS A 931 53.32 -19.50 105.84
C HIS A 931 52.31 -20.59 106.21
N ALA A 932 52.72 -21.54 107.07
CA ALA A 932 51.83 -22.57 107.59
C ALA A 932 50.70 -21.94 108.44
N HIS A 933 49.47 -22.38 108.20
CA HIS A 933 48.33 -21.96 109.02
C HIS A 933 48.37 -22.66 110.38
N PRO A 934 48.21 -21.96 111.52
CA PRO A 934 48.38 -22.54 112.85
C PRO A 934 47.36 -23.63 113.21
N GLU A 935 46.15 -23.57 112.62
CA GLU A 935 45.03 -24.46 112.97
C GLU A 935 44.59 -25.40 111.84
N HIS A 936 45.16 -25.24 110.64
CA HIS A 936 44.73 -25.98 109.44
C HIS A 936 45.96 -26.51 108.69
N ARG A 937 45.84 -27.70 108.10
CA ARG A 937 46.85 -28.23 107.16
C ARG A 937 46.76 -27.46 105.83
N ALA A 938 47.20 -26.22 105.85
CA ALA A 938 47.08 -25.25 104.77
C ALA A 938 48.24 -24.26 104.83
N TRP A 939 48.54 -23.64 103.69
CA TRP A 939 49.58 -22.63 103.58
C TRP A 939 48.99 -21.34 103.03
N GLU A 940 49.25 -20.22 103.70
CA GLU A 940 48.87 -18.91 103.19
C GLU A 940 49.99 -18.32 102.34
N LEU A 941 49.66 -17.84 101.14
CA LEU A 941 50.61 -17.12 100.28
C LEU A 941 51.00 -15.79 100.94
N ARG A 942 52.30 -15.47 100.95
CA ARG A 942 52.84 -14.21 101.44
C ARG A 942 53.24 -13.31 100.28
N ASP A 943 52.82 -12.06 100.32
CA ASP A 943 53.26 -11.06 99.36
C ASP A 943 54.64 -10.52 99.78
N ALA A 944 55.65 -10.67 98.93
CA ALA A 944 57.00 -10.18 99.19
C ALA A 944 57.06 -8.64 99.31
N ALA A 945 56.02 -7.93 98.89
CA ALA A 945 55.96 -6.47 98.89
C ALA A 945 55.23 -5.82 100.10
N ARG A 946 54.75 -6.59 101.09
CA ARG A 946 54.11 -6.06 102.31
C ARG A 946 54.70 -6.68 103.59
N PRO A 947 55.42 -5.92 104.45
CA PRO A 947 55.80 -6.41 105.78
C PRO A 947 54.55 -6.60 106.66
N ALA A 948 54.58 -7.64 107.49
CA ALA A 948 53.48 -8.00 108.38
C ALA A 948 53.11 -6.83 109.31
N ALA A 949 51.81 -6.49 109.38
CA ALA A 949 51.25 -5.57 110.37
C ALA A 949 50.55 -6.38 111.46
#